data_AF-A0AAW7P8W8-F1
#
_entry.id   AF-A0AAW7P8W8-F1
#
_cell.length_a   1.000
_cell.length_b   1.000
_cell.length_c   1.000
_cell.angle_alpha   90.00
_cell.angle_beta   90.00
_cell.angle_gamma   90.00
#
_symmetry.space_group_name_H-M   'P 1'
#
loop_
_entity.id
_entity.type
_entity.pdbx_description
1 polymer ?
#
loop_
_entity_poly.entity_id
_entity_poly.type
_entity_poly.pdbx_seq_one_letter_code
_entity_poly.pdbx_strand_id
1 'polypeptide(L)'
;MGKRLVDQRNRFGIRKLSVGVCSVVVATCFLGVTTSYAEEQAENSEPREERVETSNAGDQGKEEKTVNEHQEESEQSSPAISEKENRAVSQGTEASQPATSLNEEPEIADYGPLPSKAQMQYHREELAAFIHFGMNTYYDREWGDGQEDPYYFYPEHLDTDQWIKTLKEAGFKRTIMVVKHHDGFLLYPSKYTDHTIAKSGWKEGKGDILAEVSASASKYDMDMGVYLSPWDAHSPLYHVDTEDQYNEYYLNQLKEILEDPKYGNKGKFVEVWMDGARGDGAQKVTYTFDKWFDAIRKAQGDIAIFSAEPTNVRWIGNEKGIAGDPVWHKVNPDKIRNNPSNSYLNHGDPEGKQYSVGEADVSIRSGWFYHDNQEPKSLRELMDIYFKSVGRGTPLLLNIPPNQDGKFADADVARLKEFRQTLDQLYSVNYAAGALVEADSTRRNPLYKASHLTDGDEKTSWAPADDAKTGSFVLDLGKEQHFDVVELKETIEKGQRISGFTIDVAVNGQWVPYGAGSTVGYRRLIKGQPVDSRYIRVSITDAQATPILNGVSVYKTPASIEETDGYPLGLTYHSDRTAERANGQWNEEGEGVRGTSMWTKEKGASVTYQFEGTKAYVIATVDPGHGEMDVYVDGQKLATINTQSPSRKRSQKVYETPDLTAGSHTLTLVNSKGDAIATEGIYALNNQEKGLFEFAQPTLAVKKGDPAQVVVKRKGGSKGSASLKLITEPGTGVHGKVYKDTNVTLEFADGETEKTVQVPTLDFAGKATDVYDFKVKLLHPDQGSLVGFIPELTVQVMNEDQLPENRKEVDDQDPKLHYSEGWHHETDNKDFSNGTESWSSFNQVTDEEGKKHIEVTITFKGTGVEVRGVVDPSHGLYSVTLDGKEIAFEEGRGYDYEIEGDHYFSGYGDQRKLDQSLVNLQGLAKGYHQLRLHLDPALNDPQSSRAIQVDRFILSGKDSQLLSQEELQQIIREGVEKIKATSLDRLKADLKPTVQGQLTDLTQLLDQERPDLVAAANQVEALETILEDARNYEPLTQTRPDEGVRDLILEKPELLIEAEEIPFESQTRENKDLAKGESRILQAGKVGRRLKLIEVRQEEGKEIRTEVDAFVEVDAQDQITEVGTKEAEKSPLIADMPTPTTPVTPSKMQPEVMTLSQAEDKK
;
A
#
# COMPACT_ATOMS: atom_id res chain seq x y z
N MET A 1 0.66 59.03 -25.82
CA MET A 1 -0.45 59.99 -26.07
C MET A 1 -1.71 59.40 -25.47
N GLY A 2 -2.52 59.98 -24.60
CA GLY A 2 -2.53 61.25 -23.90
C GLY A 2 -3.82 61.34 -23.06
N LYS A 3 -3.69 61.96 -21.87
CA LYS A 3 -4.71 62.68 -21.08
C LYS A 3 -5.76 61.93 -20.21
N ARG A 4 -5.61 62.23 -18.92
CA ARG A 4 -6.51 62.23 -17.75
C ARG A 4 -7.91 62.84 -17.95
N LEU A 5 -8.86 62.43 -17.08
CA LEU A 5 -9.79 63.22 -16.21
C LEU A 5 -10.77 62.21 -15.53
N VAL A 6 -10.86 62.00 -14.20
CA VAL A 6 -11.46 62.84 -13.09
C VAL A 6 -12.98 63.07 -13.34
N ASP A 7 -13.98 62.78 -12.49
CA ASP A 7 -14.10 62.62 -11.02
C ASP A 7 -15.44 61.95 -10.59
N GLN A 8 -15.47 61.38 -9.37
CA GLN A 8 -16.50 61.40 -8.30
C GLN A 8 -18.03 61.09 -8.50
N ARG A 9 -18.55 60.01 -7.83
CA ARG A 9 -19.14 59.97 -6.45
C ARG A 9 -20.19 58.83 -6.23
N ASN A 10 -19.90 57.95 -5.25
CA ASN A 10 -20.75 57.38 -4.15
C ASN A 10 -22.21 56.88 -4.43
N ARG A 11 -22.74 55.73 -3.97
CA ARG A 11 -22.56 54.92 -2.72
C ARG A 11 -22.98 53.43 -2.88
N PHE A 12 -22.21 52.57 -2.19
CA PHE A 12 -22.48 51.33 -1.41
C PHE A 12 -23.46 50.21 -1.85
N GLY A 13 -22.95 48.96 -1.81
CA GLY A 13 -23.76 47.75 -1.56
C GLY A 13 -23.12 46.39 -1.91
N ILE A 14 -22.11 45.96 -1.12
CA ILE A 14 -21.75 44.58 -0.73
C ILE A 14 -21.81 43.45 -1.79
N ARG A 15 -20.62 42.92 -2.18
CA ARG A 15 -20.47 41.58 -2.75
C ARG A 15 -19.46 40.75 -1.95
N LYS A 16 -19.89 39.53 -1.62
CA LYS A 16 -19.11 38.40 -1.13
C LYS A 16 -18.07 38.02 -2.20
N LEU A 17 -16.84 37.78 -1.77
CA LEU A 17 -15.80 37.13 -2.56
C LEU A 17 -15.61 35.70 -2.05
N SER A 18 -15.76 34.80 -3.01
CA SER A 18 -15.26 33.44 -3.10
C SER A 18 -13.74 33.41 -3.04
N VAL A 19 -13.18 32.45 -2.30
CA VAL A 19 -11.78 32.00 -2.41
C VAL A 19 -11.79 30.48 -2.42
N GLY A 20 -11.07 29.92 -3.39
CA GLY A 20 -10.92 28.49 -3.63
C GLY A 20 -9.84 27.85 -2.77
N VAL A 21 -10.08 26.56 -2.52
CA VAL A 21 -9.18 25.40 -2.52
C VAL A 21 -7.70 25.66 -2.21
N CYS A 22 -7.24 25.19 -1.05
CA CYS A 22 -5.90 24.61 -0.89
C CYS A 22 -5.84 23.70 0.36
N SER A 23 -5.31 22.49 0.14
CA SER A 23 -4.41 21.70 1.00
C SER A 23 -4.71 21.49 2.49
N VAL A 24 -4.94 20.22 2.84
CA VAL A 24 -5.07 19.70 4.20
C VAL A 24 -3.69 19.65 4.88
N VAL A 25 -3.50 20.49 5.90
CA VAL A 25 -2.47 20.32 6.94
C VAL A 25 -3.20 20.05 8.26
N VAL A 26 -2.95 18.88 8.84
CA VAL A 26 -3.47 18.49 10.15
C VAL A 26 -2.65 19.22 11.23
N ALA A 27 -3.26 20.21 11.87
CA ALA A 27 -2.75 20.82 13.10
C ALA A 27 -3.75 20.60 14.23
N THR A 28 -3.39 19.72 15.16
CA THR A 28 -4.07 19.50 16.45
C THR A 28 -3.90 20.72 17.36
N CYS A 29 -4.98 21.44 17.65
CA CYS A 29 -5.05 22.39 18.77
C CYS A 29 -5.92 21.81 19.89
N PHE A 30 -5.27 21.46 21.00
CA PHE A 30 -5.89 21.22 22.30
C PHE A 30 -6.40 22.55 22.87
N LEU A 31 -7.71 22.66 23.13
CA LEU A 31 -8.26 23.69 24.01
C LEU A 31 -8.37 23.11 25.43
N GLY A 32 -7.50 23.57 26.31
CA GLY A 32 -7.58 23.33 27.74
C GLY A 32 -8.73 24.13 28.35
N VAL A 33 -9.61 23.44 29.09
CA VAL A 33 -10.57 24.08 29.99
C VAL A 33 -9.99 24.00 31.40
N THR A 34 -9.47 25.12 31.86
CA THR A 34 -9.16 25.38 33.27
C THR A 34 -10.48 25.65 34.00
N THR A 35 -10.77 24.89 35.05
CA THR A 35 -11.78 25.30 36.04
C THR A 35 -11.08 25.60 37.35
N SER A 36 -11.04 26.89 37.66
CA SER A 36 -10.52 27.47 38.89
C SER A 36 -11.47 27.22 40.06
N TYR A 37 -10.91 26.78 41.18
CA TYR A 37 -11.51 26.81 42.50
C TYR A 37 -11.79 28.26 42.96
N ALA A 38 -12.95 28.47 43.57
CA ALA A 38 -13.20 29.56 44.52
C ALA A 38 -14.15 29.06 45.63
N GLU A 39 -13.63 29.02 46.86
CA GLU A 39 -14.33 28.87 48.14
C GLU A 39 -15.23 30.11 48.41
N GLU A 40 -16.42 29.98 48.99
CA GLU A 40 -16.79 30.15 50.41
C GLU A 40 -18.36 30.21 50.42
N GLN A 41 -19.18 29.83 51.40
CA GLN A 41 -19.02 29.70 52.86
C GLN A 41 -20.26 28.97 53.43
N ALA A 42 -20.01 28.11 54.44
CA ALA A 42 -20.81 27.92 55.67
C ALA A 42 -22.22 27.28 55.59
N GLU A 43 -22.71 26.46 56.53
CA GLU A 43 -22.38 26.27 57.94
C GLU A 43 -23.03 24.96 58.50
N ASN A 44 -22.47 24.39 59.59
CA ASN A 44 -23.09 23.47 60.59
C ASN A 44 -23.60 22.08 60.13
N SER A 45 -23.21 20.93 60.72
CA SER A 45 -22.92 20.65 62.14
C SER A 45 -22.35 19.22 62.30
N GLU A 46 -21.30 19.09 63.09
CA GLU A 46 -20.83 17.84 63.72
C GLU A 46 -21.69 17.54 64.99
N PRO A 47 -21.72 16.33 65.61
CA PRO A 47 -20.49 15.69 66.12
C PRO A 47 -20.43 14.15 66.30
N ARG A 48 -19.18 13.69 66.49
CA ARG A 48 -18.67 12.68 67.47
C ARG A 48 -18.90 11.18 67.24
N GLU A 49 -17.80 10.41 67.08
CA GLU A 49 -17.07 9.62 68.11
C GLU A 49 -17.88 8.37 68.55
N GLU A 50 -17.38 7.15 68.69
CA GLU A 50 -16.04 6.59 68.86
C GLU A 50 -16.16 5.05 68.91
N ARG A 51 -15.04 4.35 68.67
CA ARG A 51 -14.55 3.15 69.39
C ARG A 51 -15.20 1.75 69.22
N VAL A 52 -14.37 0.83 68.70
CA VAL A 52 -13.48 -0.11 69.45
C VAL A 52 -13.52 -1.58 69.02
N GLU A 53 -12.30 -2.06 68.89
CA GLU A 53 -11.76 -3.42 68.76
C GLU A 53 -12.33 -4.48 69.74
N THR A 54 -12.08 -5.74 69.37
CA THR A 54 -11.56 -6.90 70.16
C THR A 54 -12.29 -8.18 69.72
N SER A 55 -11.66 -9.11 68.98
CA SER A 55 -10.60 -10.09 69.30
C SER A 55 -11.11 -11.44 69.85
N ASN A 56 -10.34 -12.49 69.51
CA ASN A 56 -10.29 -13.87 70.04
C ASN A 56 -11.23 -14.92 69.40
N ALA A 57 -10.84 -16.18 69.15
CA ALA A 57 -9.58 -16.93 69.33
C ALA A 57 -9.73 -18.36 68.73
N GLY A 58 -8.60 -19.08 68.59
CA GLY A 58 -8.53 -20.57 68.60
C GLY A 58 -8.20 -21.19 67.24
N ASP A 59 -6.96 -21.52 66.86
CA ASP A 59 -5.98 -22.50 67.39
C ASP A 59 -6.03 -23.89 66.69
N GLN A 60 -4.98 -24.10 65.88
CA GLN A 60 -4.21 -25.31 65.50
C GLN A 60 -4.85 -26.70 65.24
N GLY A 61 -4.43 -27.30 64.11
CA GLY A 61 -3.70 -28.59 64.18
C GLY A 61 -4.01 -29.71 63.15
N LYS A 62 -3.13 -29.82 62.14
CA LYS A 62 -2.50 -31.03 61.52
C LYS A 62 -3.29 -32.13 60.75
N GLU A 63 -2.80 -32.36 59.52
CA GLU A 63 -2.44 -33.60 58.77
C GLU A 63 -2.97 -34.96 59.30
N GLU A 64 -3.44 -35.93 58.51
CA GLU A 64 -2.78 -36.59 57.37
C GLU A 64 -3.74 -37.54 56.59
N LYS A 65 -3.30 -37.92 55.38
CA LYS A 65 -3.83 -38.83 54.31
C LYS A 65 -4.71 -40.04 54.68
N THR A 66 -5.60 -40.43 53.74
CA THR A 66 -5.70 -41.72 52.98
C THR A 66 -7.14 -41.94 52.49
N VAL A 67 -7.52 -42.62 51.40
CA VAL A 67 -6.94 -43.15 50.15
C VAL A 67 -8.10 -43.86 49.43
N ASN A 68 -8.09 -43.82 48.08
CA ASN A 68 -8.62 -44.79 47.10
C ASN A 68 -10.11 -45.21 47.12
N GLU A 69 -10.70 -45.72 46.06
CA GLU A 69 -10.52 -45.83 44.59
C GLU A 69 -11.71 -46.72 44.15
N HIS A 70 -11.85 -46.88 42.83
CA HIS A 70 -12.36 -48.03 42.08
C HIS A 70 -13.65 -47.71 41.32
N GLN A 71 -13.76 -48.02 40.03
CA GLN A 71 -12.86 -48.60 39.03
C GLN A 71 -13.57 -48.35 37.67
N GLU A 72 -12.85 -48.02 36.59
CA GLU A 72 -12.55 -48.90 35.44
C GLU A 72 -13.79 -49.62 34.86
N GLU A 73 -14.06 -49.68 33.55
CA GLU A 73 -13.25 -49.44 32.36
C GLU A 73 -14.16 -49.58 31.12
N SER A 74 -13.70 -49.00 30.01
CA SER A 74 -13.86 -49.51 28.63
C SER A 74 -15.24 -49.39 27.96
N GLU A 75 -15.37 -49.20 26.66
CA GLU A 75 -14.60 -48.59 25.57
C GLU A 75 -15.56 -48.68 24.36
N GLN A 76 -15.48 -47.67 23.48
CA GLN A 76 -15.65 -47.76 22.03
C GLN A 76 -16.80 -48.59 21.42
N SER A 77 -17.68 -47.90 20.68
CA SER A 77 -17.59 -47.81 19.20
C SER A 77 -18.97 -47.59 18.57
N SER A 78 -19.02 -46.59 17.68
CA SER A 78 -20.06 -46.23 16.71
C SER A 78 -20.33 -47.38 15.70
N PRO A 79 -21.14 -47.24 14.62
CA PRO A 79 -22.01 -46.13 14.18
C PRO A 79 -23.37 -46.63 13.58
N ALA A 80 -24.09 -45.73 12.88
CA ALA A 80 -24.84 -45.96 11.63
C ALA A 80 -26.35 -45.62 11.64
N ILE A 81 -26.66 -44.41 11.14
CA ILE A 81 -27.41 -44.11 9.90
C ILE A 81 -28.60 -45.04 9.57
N SER A 82 -29.83 -44.52 9.55
CA SER A 82 -30.52 -44.10 8.31
C SER A 82 -32.02 -43.89 8.53
N GLU A 83 -32.50 -42.78 7.95
CA GLU A 83 -33.89 -42.41 7.74
C GLU A 83 -34.70 -43.45 6.95
N LYS A 84 -36.01 -43.55 7.23
CA LYS A 84 -37.08 -43.46 6.21
C LYS A 84 -38.49 -43.46 6.81
N GLU A 85 -39.05 -42.26 6.81
CA GLU A 85 -40.38 -41.89 6.31
C GLU A 85 -41.61 -42.81 6.48
N ASN A 86 -42.52 -42.31 7.32
CA ASN A 86 -43.86 -41.78 6.97
C ASN A 86 -45.06 -42.69 6.64
N ARG A 87 -46.16 -42.27 7.30
CA ARG A 87 -47.60 -42.35 6.96
C ARG A 87 -48.28 -43.71 7.15
N ALA A 88 -49.46 -43.82 7.75
CA ALA A 88 -50.44 -42.85 8.24
C ALA A 88 -51.46 -43.61 9.12
N VAL A 89 -52.27 -42.89 9.90
CA VAL A 89 -53.74 -42.87 9.82
C VAL A 89 -54.30 -42.20 11.09
N SER A 90 -55.30 -41.37 10.84
CA SER A 90 -55.90 -40.37 11.71
C SER A 90 -57.04 -40.87 12.60
N GLN A 91 -57.32 -40.06 13.64
CA GLN A 91 -58.58 -39.90 14.41
C GLN A 91 -58.93 -41.03 15.40
N GLY A 92 -59.22 -40.76 16.68
CA GLY A 92 -59.27 -39.48 17.38
C GLY A 92 -59.60 -39.62 18.87
N THR A 93 -59.23 -38.56 19.60
CA THR A 93 -59.86 -37.98 20.81
C THR A 93 -60.05 -38.82 22.08
N GLU A 94 -59.25 -38.48 23.10
CA GLU A 94 -59.77 -38.14 24.42
C GLU A 94 -59.02 -36.91 24.97
N ALA A 95 -59.75 -36.05 25.67
CA ALA A 95 -59.39 -34.65 25.95
C ALA A 95 -58.44 -34.47 27.14
N SER A 96 -57.48 -33.57 26.99
CA SER A 96 -56.76 -32.87 28.06
C SER A 96 -57.00 -31.37 27.88
N GLN A 97 -57.50 -30.71 28.93
CA GLN A 97 -57.62 -29.25 28.99
C GLN A 97 -56.24 -28.55 29.02
N PRO A 98 -56.18 -27.25 28.69
CA PRO A 98 -54.98 -26.61 28.16
C PRO A 98 -54.13 -25.95 29.25
N ALA A 99 -52.82 -26.18 29.22
CA ALA A 99 -51.86 -25.27 29.82
C ALA A 99 -51.50 -24.23 28.76
N THR A 100 -52.25 -23.13 28.72
CA THR A 100 -51.87 -21.93 27.96
C THR A 100 -50.59 -21.36 28.55
N SER A 101 -49.47 -21.45 27.83
CA SER A 101 -48.34 -20.54 28.07
C SER A 101 -48.81 -19.14 27.71
N LEU A 102 -49.19 -18.34 28.70
CA LEU A 102 -49.56 -16.95 28.49
C LEU A 102 -48.28 -16.18 28.12
N ASN A 103 -48.27 -15.54 26.96
CA ASN A 103 -47.29 -14.50 26.67
C ASN A 103 -47.56 -13.34 27.63
N GLU A 104 -46.69 -13.16 28.63
CA GLU A 104 -46.85 -12.09 29.63
C GLU A 104 -46.48 -10.72 29.05
N GLU A 105 -45.62 -10.70 28.03
CA GLU A 105 -45.32 -9.51 27.22
C GLU A 105 -45.70 -9.72 25.74
N PRO A 106 -46.24 -8.69 25.07
CA PRO A 106 -46.58 -8.79 23.64
C PRO A 106 -45.31 -8.91 22.78
N GLU A 107 -45.46 -9.28 21.52
CA GLU A 107 -44.36 -9.18 20.57
C GLU A 107 -43.89 -7.73 20.41
N ILE A 108 -42.59 -7.51 20.17
CA ILE A 108 -42.05 -6.17 19.97
C ILE A 108 -42.49 -5.65 18.59
N ALA A 109 -43.13 -4.49 18.58
CA ALA A 109 -43.59 -3.80 17.38
C ALA A 109 -42.42 -3.21 16.56
N ASP A 110 -42.67 -3.00 15.27
CA ASP A 110 -41.73 -2.37 14.34
C ASP A 110 -41.35 -0.95 14.78
N TYR A 111 -40.12 -0.53 14.45
CA TYR A 111 -39.61 0.80 14.80
C TYR A 111 -38.90 1.47 13.62
N GLY A 112 -39.26 2.73 13.33
CA GLY A 112 -38.65 3.48 12.23
C GLY A 112 -38.99 2.92 10.84
N PRO A 113 -38.28 3.36 9.79
CA PRO A 113 -38.46 2.79 8.46
C PRO A 113 -37.88 1.37 8.39
N LEU A 114 -38.56 0.48 7.69
CA LEU A 114 -38.15 -0.92 7.52
C LEU A 114 -37.49 -1.14 6.17
N PRO A 115 -36.51 -2.05 6.08
CA PRO A 115 -35.89 -2.42 4.81
C PRO A 115 -36.88 -3.16 3.89
N SER A 116 -36.80 -2.90 2.58
CA SER A 116 -37.49 -3.70 1.55
C SER A 116 -36.84 -5.07 1.38
N LYS A 117 -37.42 -5.93 0.54
CA LYS A 117 -36.83 -7.26 0.28
C LYS A 117 -35.49 -7.13 -0.45
N ALA A 118 -35.41 -6.19 -1.41
CA ALA A 118 -34.15 -5.89 -2.11
C ALA A 118 -33.06 -5.38 -1.15
N GLN A 119 -33.41 -4.50 -0.19
CA GLN A 119 -32.45 -3.99 0.81
C GLN A 119 -32.00 -5.10 1.77
N MET A 120 -32.93 -5.94 2.24
CA MET A 120 -32.59 -7.10 3.08
C MET A 120 -31.71 -8.10 2.34
N GLN A 121 -32.00 -8.36 1.07
CA GLN A 121 -31.16 -9.20 0.23
C GLN A 121 -29.74 -8.60 0.13
N TYR A 122 -29.62 -7.30 -0.09
CA TYR A 122 -28.29 -6.69 -0.23
C TYR A 122 -27.47 -6.76 1.07
N HIS A 123 -28.09 -6.51 2.22
CA HIS A 123 -27.43 -6.72 3.52
C HIS A 123 -26.93 -8.17 3.69
N ARG A 124 -27.72 -9.18 3.29
CA ARG A 124 -27.33 -10.59 3.34
C ARG A 124 -26.22 -10.97 2.38
N GLU A 125 -26.15 -10.28 1.24
CA GLU A 125 -25.13 -10.53 0.23
C GLU A 125 -23.74 -10.07 0.67
N GLU A 126 -23.68 -8.95 1.41
CA GLU A 126 -22.48 -8.29 1.96
C GLU A 126 -21.46 -7.80 0.92
N LEU A 127 -21.11 -8.64 -0.06
CA LEU A 127 -20.08 -8.40 -1.06
C LEU A 127 -20.70 -8.27 -2.46
N ALA A 128 -20.56 -7.09 -3.03
CA ALA A 128 -20.84 -6.76 -4.42
C ALA A 128 -19.55 -6.40 -5.17
N ALA A 129 -19.49 -6.74 -6.45
CA ALA A 129 -18.39 -6.37 -7.33
C ALA A 129 -18.84 -5.28 -8.30
N PHE A 130 -17.95 -4.38 -8.67
CA PHE A 130 -18.17 -3.40 -9.73
C PHE A 130 -17.17 -3.63 -10.86
N ILE A 131 -17.57 -3.40 -12.10
CA ILE A 131 -16.72 -3.59 -13.28
C ILE A 131 -16.76 -2.33 -14.13
N HIS A 132 -15.71 -1.52 -14.02
CA HIS A 132 -15.42 -0.43 -14.96
C HIS A 132 -14.56 -0.95 -16.12
N PHE A 133 -15.14 -0.95 -17.31
CA PHE A 133 -14.48 -1.33 -18.56
C PHE A 133 -15.06 -0.49 -19.69
N GLY A 134 -14.24 0.04 -20.59
CA GLY A 134 -14.74 0.92 -21.65
C GLY A 134 -13.62 1.65 -22.38
N MET A 135 -13.95 2.74 -23.08
CA MET A 135 -12.97 3.57 -23.79
C MET A 135 -11.79 4.00 -22.91
N ASN A 136 -12.09 4.33 -21.65
CA ASN A 136 -11.10 4.83 -20.69
C ASN A 136 -9.99 3.80 -20.38
N THR A 137 -10.28 2.49 -20.47
CA THR A 137 -9.25 1.43 -20.40
C THR A 137 -8.26 1.49 -21.56
N TYR A 138 -8.71 1.82 -22.76
CA TYR A 138 -7.87 1.91 -23.97
C TYR A 138 -7.15 3.25 -24.11
N TYR A 139 -7.70 4.28 -23.47
CA TYR A 139 -7.12 5.63 -23.45
C TYR A 139 -6.26 5.91 -22.21
N ASP A 140 -6.15 4.96 -21.29
CA ASP A 140 -5.41 5.08 -20.03
C ASP A 140 -5.90 6.28 -19.20
N ARG A 141 -7.22 6.41 -19.04
CA ARG A 141 -7.89 7.52 -18.34
C ARG A 141 -8.88 7.01 -17.30
N GLU A 142 -9.22 7.87 -16.34
CA GLU A 142 -10.35 7.63 -15.42
C GLU A 142 -11.65 8.16 -16.03
N TRP A 143 -11.63 9.38 -16.57
CA TRP A 143 -12.77 10.03 -17.21
C TRP A 143 -12.45 10.34 -18.68
N GLY A 144 -13.32 9.89 -19.58
CA GLY A 144 -13.30 10.28 -20.98
C GLY A 144 -14.09 11.56 -21.25
N ASP A 145 -13.83 12.16 -22.40
CA ASP A 145 -14.39 13.43 -22.85
C ASP A 145 -15.51 13.26 -23.90
N GLY A 146 -15.80 12.02 -24.30
CA GLY A 146 -16.82 11.68 -25.29
C GLY A 146 -16.35 11.88 -26.74
N GLN A 147 -15.07 12.20 -26.96
CA GLN A 147 -14.46 12.29 -28.29
C GLN A 147 -13.59 11.07 -28.61
N GLU A 148 -13.58 10.06 -27.74
CA GLU A 148 -12.86 8.82 -27.97
C GLU A 148 -13.37 8.12 -29.26
N ASP A 149 -12.45 7.58 -30.05
CA ASP A 149 -12.80 6.92 -31.30
C ASP A 149 -13.20 5.46 -31.03
N PRO A 150 -14.47 5.06 -31.28
CA PRO A 150 -14.95 3.69 -31.10
C PRO A 150 -14.07 2.61 -31.75
N TYR A 151 -13.30 2.96 -32.79
CA TYR A 151 -12.38 2.04 -33.45
C TYR A 151 -11.36 1.43 -32.49
N TYR A 152 -10.87 2.18 -31.51
CA TYR A 152 -9.86 1.70 -30.55
C TYR A 152 -10.42 0.73 -29.52
N PHE A 153 -11.74 0.65 -29.36
CA PHE A 153 -12.35 -0.32 -28.46
C PHE A 153 -12.32 -1.71 -29.08
N TYR A 154 -11.29 -2.49 -28.77
CA TYR A 154 -11.08 -3.80 -29.38
C TYR A 154 -10.59 -4.85 -28.38
N PRO A 155 -11.51 -5.44 -27.57
CA PRO A 155 -11.14 -6.46 -26.59
C PRO A 155 -10.96 -7.83 -27.26
N GLU A 156 -9.82 -8.04 -27.89
CA GLU A 156 -9.53 -9.24 -28.69
C GLU A 156 -9.69 -10.55 -27.90
N HIS A 157 -9.36 -10.52 -26.60
CA HIS A 157 -9.31 -11.70 -25.74
C HIS A 157 -10.32 -11.65 -24.59
N LEU A 158 -11.43 -10.92 -24.76
CA LEU A 158 -12.48 -10.75 -23.76
C LEU A 158 -12.90 -12.10 -23.15
N ASP A 159 -12.86 -12.20 -21.82
CA ASP A 159 -13.25 -13.42 -21.09
C ASP A 159 -14.17 -13.06 -19.90
N THR A 160 -15.45 -12.86 -20.20
CA THR A 160 -16.45 -12.57 -19.17
C THR A 160 -16.74 -13.77 -18.26
N ASP A 161 -16.42 -15.00 -18.71
CA ASP A 161 -16.49 -16.22 -17.92
C ASP A 161 -15.44 -16.15 -16.79
N GLN A 162 -14.21 -15.71 -17.09
CA GLN A 162 -13.15 -15.48 -16.11
C GLN A 162 -13.58 -14.44 -15.07
N TRP A 163 -14.20 -13.33 -15.50
CA TRP A 163 -14.66 -12.29 -14.58
C TRP A 163 -15.65 -12.84 -13.56
N ILE A 164 -16.77 -13.37 -14.05
CA ILE A 164 -17.87 -13.81 -13.18
C ILE A 164 -17.47 -15.01 -12.33
N LYS A 165 -16.74 -15.98 -12.90
CA LYS A 165 -16.26 -17.14 -12.14
C LYS A 165 -15.35 -16.70 -11.00
N THR A 166 -14.39 -15.81 -11.26
CA THR A 166 -13.47 -15.30 -10.23
C THR A 166 -14.23 -14.61 -9.11
N LEU A 167 -15.19 -13.73 -9.44
CA LEU A 167 -16.01 -13.04 -8.44
C LEU A 167 -16.84 -14.04 -7.61
N LYS A 168 -17.46 -15.03 -8.26
CA LYS A 168 -18.26 -16.05 -7.58
C LYS A 168 -17.41 -16.89 -6.62
N GLU A 169 -16.23 -17.33 -7.06
CA GLU A 169 -15.27 -18.08 -6.25
C GLU A 169 -14.71 -17.24 -5.10
N ALA A 170 -14.53 -15.93 -5.30
CA ALA A 170 -14.11 -14.99 -4.26
C ALA A 170 -15.23 -14.64 -3.24
N GLY A 171 -16.47 -15.07 -3.50
CA GLY A 171 -17.59 -14.95 -2.57
C GLY A 171 -18.57 -13.82 -2.84
N PHE A 172 -18.34 -13.00 -3.87
CA PHE A 172 -19.28 -11.96 -4.30
C PHE A 172 -20.63 -12.58 -4.71
N LYS A 173 -21.71 -11.88 -4.39
CA LYS A 173 -23.08 -12.33 -4.67
C LYS A 173 -23.76 -11.56 -5.79
N ARG A 174 -23.34 -10.32 -6.02
CA ARG A 174 -23.71 -9.54 -7.21
C ARG A 174 -22.51 -8.92 -7.89
N THR A 175 -22.69 -8.58 -9.16
CA THR A 175 -21.79 -7.75 -9.95
C THR A 175 -22.55 -6.59 -10.60
N ILE A 176 -22.00 -5.39 -10.61
CA ILE A 176 -22.55 -4.21 -11.30
C ILE A 176 -21.67 -3.91 -12.50
N MET A 177 -22.24 -3.95 -13.70
CA MET A 177 -21.53 -3.66 -14.94
C MET A 177 -21.75 -2.22 -15.37
N VAL A 178 -20.68 -1.48 -15.62
CA VAL A 178 -20.72 -0.20 -16.34
C VAL A 178 -21.05 -0.46 -17.79
N VAL A 179 -22.25 -0.07 -18.24
CA VAL A 179 -22.64 -0.21 -19.65
C VAL A 179 -22.53 1.10 -20.43
N LYS A 180 -22.46 2.22 -19.71
CA LYS A 180 -22.12 3.55 -20.22
C LYS A 180 -21.49 4.36 -19.10
N HIS A 181 -20.23 4.77 -19.26
CA HIS A 181 -19.57 5.71 -18.36
C HIS A 181 -19.81 7.17 -18.80
N HIS A 182 -19.17 8.15 -18.13
CA HIS A 182 -19.35 9.58 -18.40
C HIS A 182 -19.04 9.99 -19.85
N ASP A 183 -18.11 9.30 -20.51
CA ASP A 183 -17.78 9.48 -21.93
C ASP A 183 -18.97 9.20 -22.86
N GLY A 184 -20.00 8.46 -22.40
CA GLY A 184 -21.22 8.23 -23.15
C GLY A 184 -21.16 7.03 -24.11
N PHE A 185 -20.03 6.33 -24.18
CA PHE A 185 -19.88 5.14 -25.04
C PHE A 185 -20.66 3.94 -24.48
N LEU A 186 -21.56 3.36 -25.28
CA LEU A 186 -22.35 2.20 -24.87
C LEU A 186 -21.67 0.88 -25.25
N LEU A 187 -21.54 -0.02 -24.27
CA LEU A 187 -20.95 -1.36 -24.45
C LEU A 187 -21.90 -2.41 -25.03
N TYR A 188 -23.07 -1.98 -25.50
CA TYR A 188 -24.06 -2.81 -26.21
C TYR A 188 -24.62 -2.02 -27.41
N PRO A 189 -25.15 -2.70 -28.44
CA PRO A 189 -25.60 -2.07 -29.68
C PRO A 189 -26.98 -1.39 -29.50
N SER A 190 -27.02 -0.26 -28.79
CA SER A 190 -28.24 0.57 -28.64
C SER A 190 -28.65 1.20 -29.97
N LYS A 191 -29.96 1.30 -30.23
CA LYS A 191 -30.49 1.96 -31.44
C LYS A 191 -30.64 3.48 -31.31
N TYR A 192 -30.34 4.05 -30.14
CA TYR A 192 -30.59 5.47 -29.84
C TYR A 192 -29.37 6.38 -30.00
N THR A 193 -28.19 5.82 -30.23
CA THR A 193 -26.97 6.58 -30.53
C THR A 193 -26.05 5.76 -31.44
N ASP A 194 -25.22 6.44 -32.22
CA ASP A 194 -24.14 5.83 -32.98
C ASP A 194 -22.87 5.63 -32.11
N HIS A 195 -22.76 6.26 -30.95
CA HIS A 195 -21.59 6.14 -30.07
C HIS A 195 -21.67 4.89 -29.18
N THR A 196 -21.54 3.74 -29.83
CA THR A 196 -21.67 2.42 -29.20
C THR A 196 -20.65 1.44 -29.76
N ILE A 197 -20.54 0.29 -29.11
CA ILE A 197 -19.76 -0.86 -29.56
C ILE A 197 -20.09 -1.30 -31.00
N ALA A 198 -21.28 -0.97 -31.53
CA ALA A 198 -21.65 -1.27 -32.91
C ALA A 198 -20.80 -0.51 -33.95
N LYS A 199 -20.12 0.57 -33.54
CA LYS A 199 -19.15 1.30 -34.38
C LYS A 199 -17.70 0.91 -34.12
N SER A 200 -17.44 0.02 -33.18
CA SER A 200 -16.10 -0.53 -32.98
C SER A 200 -15.76 -1.58 -34.05
N GLY A 201 -14.46 -1.86 -34.22
CA GLY A 201 -14.02 -2.96 -35.08
C GLY A 201 -14.27 -4.35 -34.48
N TRP A 202 -14.57 -4.42 -33.17
CA TRP A 202 -14.68 -5.67 -32.44
C TRP A 202 -15.88 -6.51 -32.90
N LYS A 203 -15.63 -7.80 -33.19
CA LYS A 203 -16.62 -8.73 -33.76
C LYS A 203 -17.37 -8.16 -34.96
N GLU A 204 -16.66 -7.41 -35.83
CA GLU A 204 -17.24 -6.75 -37.00
C GLU A 204 -18.40 -5.78 -36.64
N GLY A 205 -18.33 -5.12 -35.48
CA GLY A 205 -19.38 -4.21 -34.99
C GLY A 205 -20.64 -4.93 -34.49
N LYS A 206 -20.59 -6.26 -34.28
CA LYS A 206 -21.71 -7.08 -33.77
C LYS A 206 -21.54 -7.48 -32.30
N GLY A 207 -20.55 -6.91 -31.63
CA GLY A 207 -20.27 -7.17 -30.22
C GLY A 207 -21.36 -6.66 -29.28
N ASP A 208 -21.50 -7.31 -28.13
CA ASP A 208 -22.43 -6.94 -27.07
C ASP A 208 -21.87 -7.44 -25.72
N ILE A 209 -21.10 -6.58 -25.03
CA ILE A 209 -20.45 -6.96 -23.77
C ILE A 209 -21.50 -7.21 -22.69
N LEU A 210 -22.57 -6.41 -22.66
CA LEU A 210 -23.63 -6.60 -21.67
C LEU A 210 -24.29 -7.98 -21.82
N ALA A 211 -24.55 -8.44 -23.05
CA ALA A 211 -25.06 -9.79 -23.29
C ALA A 211 -24.06 -10.88 -22.89
N GLU A 212 -22.75 -10.70 -23.17
CA GLU A 212 -21.72 -11.68 -22.80
C GLU A 212 -21.56 -11.79 -21.27
N VAL A 213 -21.50 -10.67 -20.55
CA VAL A 213 -21.47 -10.67 -19.09
C VAL A 213 -22.77 -11.25 -18.52
N SER A 214 -23.93 -10.96 -19.12
CA SER A 214 -25.23 -11.50 -18.70
C SER A 214 -25.33 -13.02 -18.89
N ALA A 215 -24.77 -13.54 -19.98
CA ALA A 215 -24.69 -14.98 -20.21
C ALA A 215 -23.80 -15.67 -19.17
N SER A 216 -22.64 -15.09 -18.86
CA SER A 216 -21.72 -15.58 -17.83
C SER A 216 -22.36 -15.50 -16.42
N ALA A 217 -23.02 -14.39 -16.09
CA ALA A 217 -23.75 -14.22 -14.84
C ALA A 217 -24.87 -15.26 -14.69
N SER A 218 -25.65 -15.49 -15.75
CA SER A 218 -26.70 -16.52 -15.77
C SER A 218 -26.14 -17.94 -15.61
N LYS A 219 -24.96 -18.21 -16.17
CA LYS A 219 -24.27 -19.49 -16.10
C LYS A 219 -23.76 -19.80 -14.68
N TYR A 220 -23.24 -18.81 -13.96
CA TYR A 220 -22.71 -18.98 -12.60
C TYR A 220 -23.68 -18.54 -11.49
N ASP A 221 -24.91 -18.18 -11.85
CA ASP A 221 -25.95 -17.69 -10.95
C ASP A 221 -25.45 -16.51 -10.10
N MET A 222 -24.86 -15.52 -10.76
CA MET A 222 -24.40 -14.26 -10.18
C MET A 222 -25.47 -13.20 -10.41
N ASP A 223 -25.94 -12.54 -9.35
CA ASP A 223 -26.89 -11.44 -9.50
C ASP A 223 -26.24 -10.25 -10.20
N MET A 224 -27.02 -9.51 -11.00
CA MET A 224 -26.51 -8.42 -11.81
C MET A 224 -27.14 -7.08 -11.46
N GLY A 225 -26.29 -6.06 -11.33
CA GLY A 225 -26.66 -4.67 -11.45
C GLY A 225 -26.15 -4.06 -12.74
N VAL A 226 -26.66 -2.88 -13.06
CA VAL A 226 -26.20 -2.09 -14.21
C VAL A 226 -25.95 -0.65 -13.82
N TYR A 227 -24.80 -0.12 -14.22
CA TYR A 227 -24.46 1.29 -14.14
C TYR A 227 -24.68 1.94 -15.50
N LEU A 228 -25.44 3.03 -15.52
CA LEU A 228 -25.65 3.86 -16.70
C LEU A 228 -25.48 5.33 -16.30
N SER A 229 -24.36 5.96 -16.67
CA SER A 229 -24.05 7.33 -16.27
C SER A 229 -25.16 8.32 -16.66
N PRO A 230 -25.80 9.03 -15.72
CA PRO A 230 -26.72 10.12 -16.01
C PRO A 230 -26.03 11.29 -16.72
N TRP A 231 -24.77 11.61 -16.37
CA TRP A 231 -23.97 12.55 -17.15
C TRP A 231 -23.45 11.89 -18.43
N ASP A 232 -23.60 12.54 -19.57
CA ASP A 232 -23.15 12.04 -20.86
C ASP A 232 -22.39 13.14 -21.60
N ALA A 233 -21.06 12.99 -21.71
CA ALA A 233 -20.18 13.97 -22.32
C ALA A 233 -20.24 13.95 -23.86
N HIS A 234 -20.72 12.84 -24.45
CA HIS A 234 -20.84 12.69 -25.90
C HIS A 234 -22.17 13.20 -26.45
N SER A 235 -23.28 12.87 -25.79
CA SER A 235 -24.62 13.06 -26.35
C SER A 235 -24.90 14.55 -26.61
N PRO A 236 -25.22 14.93 -27.87
CA PRO A 236 -25.57 16.32 -28.17
C PRO A 236 -26.90 16.73 -27.53
N LEU A 237 -27.68 15.77 -27.03
CA LEU A 237 -28.90 16.03 -26.27
C LEU A 237 -28.61 16.46 -24.83
N TYR A 238 -27.40 16.20 -24.31
CA TYR A 238 -26.99 16.56 -22.94
C TYR A 238 -26.75 18.07 -22.81
N HIS A 239 -27.83 18.83 -22.91
CA HIS A 239 -27.86 20.28 -22.85
C HIS A 239 -29.15 20.74 -22.16
N VAL A 240 -29.11 21.84 -21.42
CA VAL A 240 -30.29 22.37 -20.68
C VAL A 240 -31.46 22.68 -21.61
N ASP A 241 -31.19 23.12 -22.84
CA ASP A 241 -32.22 23.40 -23.85
C ASP A 241 -32.87 22.13 -24.44
N THR A 242 -32.24 20.96 -24.27
CA THR A 242 -32.70 19.68 -24.81
C THR A 242 -32.86 18.61 -23.73
N GLU A 243 -33.02 19.04 -22.48
CA GLU A 243 -33.04 18.13 -21.32
C GLU A 243 -34.20 17.12 -21.38
N ASP A 244 -35.36 17.51 -21.90
CA ASP A 244 -36.50 16.59 -22.10
C ASP A 244 -36.14 15.46 -23.08
N GLN A 245 -35.45 15.78 -24.17
CA GLN A 245 -35.00 14.81 -25.16
C GLN A 245 -33.92 13.90 -24.58
N TYR A 246 -32.98 14.44 -23.80
CA TYR A 246 -31.97 13.63 -23.10
C TYR A 246 -32.62 12.67 -22.09
N ASN A 247 -33.59 13.15 -21.33
CA ASN A 247 -34.34 12.33 -20.38
C ASN A 247 -35.08 11.16 -21.04
N GLU A 248 -35.67 11.39 -22.22
CA GLU A 248 -36.31 10.33 -23.00
C GLU A 248 -35.28 9.38 -23.63
N TYR A 249 -34.14 9.90 -24.10
CA TYR A 249 -33.00 9.10 -24.57
C TYR A 249 -32.49 8.14 -23.48
N TYR A 250 -32.20 8.66 -22.29
CA TYR A 250 -31.74 7.87 -21.15
C TYR A 250 -32.79 6.84 -20.70
N LEU A 251 -34.06 7.24 -20.60
CA LEU A 251 -35.17 6.33 -20.27
C LEU A 251 -35.31 5.20 -21.29
N ASN A 252 -35.11 5.48 -22.57
CA ASN A 252 -35.23 4.48 -23.61
C ASN A 252 -34.07 3.47 -23.59
N GLN A 253 -32.88 3.88 -23.16
CA GLN A 253 -31.77 2.97 -22.88
C GLN A 253 -32.05 2.09 -21.66
N LEU A 254 -32.61 2.65 -20.58
CA LEU A 254 -33.06 1.85 -19.44
C LEU A 254 -34.05 0.76 -19.87
N LYS A 255 -35.00 1.08 -20.75
CA LYS A 255 -35.93 0.08 -21.30
C LYS A 255 -35.24 -0.98 -22.15
N GLU A 256 -34.29 -0.59 -23.02
CA GLU A 256 -33.51 -1.56 -23.82
C GLU A 256 -32.77 -2.56 -22.95
N ILE A 257 -32.23 -2.11 -21.82
CA ILE A 257 -31.47 -2.96 -20.90
C ILE A 257 -32.41 -3.80 -20.02
N LEU A 258 -33.39 -3.17 -19.38
CA LEU A 258 -34.15 -3.79 -18.30
C LEU A 258 -35.36 -4.60 -18.78
N GLU A 259 -35.82 -4.43 -20.01
CA GLU A 259 -36.97 -5.18 -20.56
C GLU A 259 -36.55 -6.33 -21.49
N ASP A 260 -35.29 -6.38 -21.94
CA ASP A 260 -34.79 -7.46 -22.79
C ASP A 260 -34.31 -8.66 -21.95
N PRO A 261 -34.93 -9.85 -22.11
CA PRO A 261 -34.59 -11.02 -21.30
C PRO A 261 -33.17 -11.58 -21.55
N LYS A 262 -32.45 -11.12 -22.59
CA LYS A 262 -31.05 -11.52 -22.80
C LYS A 262 -30.08 -10.90 -21.80
N TYR A 263 -30.48 -9.80 -21.15
CA TYR A 263 -29.63 -9.07 -20.21
C TYR A 263 -29.96 -9.40 -18.75
N GLY A 264 -28.95 -9.32 -17.88
CA GLY A 264 -29.05 -9.67 -16.46
C GLY A 264 -28.93 -11.17 -16.19
N ASN A 265 -29.05 -11.56 -14.92
CA ASN A 265 -29.10 -12.97 -14.52
C ASN A 265 -30.46 -13.56 -14.91
N LYS A 266 -30.51 -14.32 -16.00
CA LYS A 266 -31.75 -14.92 -16.55
C LYS A 266 -32.86 -13.88 -16.77
N GLY A 267 -32.50 -12.70 -17.28
CA GLY A 267 -33.44 -11.59 -17.52
C GLY A 267 -33.69 -10.69 -16.32
N LYS A 268 -32.97 -10.87 -15.20
CA LYS A 268 -33.18 -10.13 -13.94
C LYS A 268 -31.98 -9.28 -13.54
N PHE A 269 -32.30 -8.06 -13.11
CA PHE A 269 -31.38 -7.15 -12.45
C PHE A 269 -31.83 -6.92 -11.00
N VAL A 270 -30.87 -6.89 -10.09
CA VAL A 270 -31.09 -6.62 -8.66
C VAL A 270 -30.69 -5.21 -8.25
N GLU A 271 -29.98 -4.49 -9.12
CA GLU A 271 -29.53 -3.12 -8.87
C GLU A 271 -29.45 -2.26 -10.15
N VAL A 272 -29.83 -0.99 -10.04
CA VAL A 272 -29.52 0.04 -11.03
C VAL A 272 -28.75 1.15 -10.34
N TRP A 273 -27.61 1.53 -10.92
CA TRP A 273 -26.68 2.48 -10.35
C TRP A 273 -26.61 3.76 -11.20
N MET A 274 -26.90 4.89 -10.57
CA MET A 274 -26.92 6.22 -11.18
C MET A 274 -26.15 7.24 -10.32
N ASP A 275 -24.96 7.69 -10.70
CA ASP A 275 -24.26 8.71 -9.89
C ASP A 275 -24.91 10.10 -9.97
N GLY A 276 -24.43 10.96 -9.07
CA GLY A 276 -24.56 12.41 -9.19
C GLY A 276 -23.30 13.11 -9.70
N ALA A 277 -22.25 12.36 -10.10
CA ALA A 277 -20.99 12.90 -10.56
C ALA A 277 -21.17 13.62 -11.90
N ARG A 278 -20.58 14.81 -12.00
CA ARG A 278 -20.63 15.64 -13.20
C ARG A 278 -19.40 16.53 -13.26
N GLY A 279 -18.70 16.51 -14.39
CA GLY A 279 -17.49 17.30 -14.60
C GLY A 279 -17.73 18.81 -14.47
N ASP A 280 -16.68 19.52 -14.04
CA ASP A 280 -16.69 20.97 -13.94
C ASP A 280 -16.91 21.62 -15.31
N GLY A 281 -17.84 22.58 -15.37
CA GLY A 281 -18.22 23.26 -16.61
C GLY A 281 -19.23 22.50 -17.48
N ALA A 282 -19.62 21.27 -17.13
CA ALA A 282 -20.66 20.54 -17.86
C ALA A 282 -22.06 21.17 -17.71
N GLN A 283 -22.93 20.88 -18.68
CA GLN A 283 -24.31 21.37 -18.70
C GLN A 283 -25.11 20.90 -17.47
N LYS A 284 -25.91 21.80 -16.91
CA LYS A 284 -26.71 21.52 -15.71
C LYS A 284 -28.08 20.92 -16.04
N VAL A 285 -28.07 19.84 -16.81
CA VAL A 285 -29.28 19.10 -17.20
C VAL A 285 -30.04 18.64 -15.95
N THR A 286 -31.35 18.84 -15.94
CA THR A 286 -32.24 18.33 -14.89
C THR A 286 -32.76 16.95 -15.26
N TYR A 287 -32.65 15.99 -14.35
CA TYR A 287 -33.08 14.60 -14.59
C TYR A 287 -34.51 14.34 -14.10
N THR A 288 -35.25 13.53 -14.84
CA THR A 288 -36.61 13.07 -14.52
C THR A 288 -36.58 11.78 -13.70
N PHE A 289 -35.83 11.81 -12.59
CA PHE A 289 -35.55 10.64 -11.75
C PHE A 289 -36.81 9.84 -11.37
N ASP A 290 -37.91 10.50 -10.97
CA ASP A 290 -39.16 9.82 -10.64
C ASP A 290 -39.68 8.94 -11.80
N LYS A 291 -39.63 9.46 -13.03
CA LYS A 291 -40.04 8.72 -14.24
C LYS A 291 -39.12 7.54 -14.52
N TRP A 292 -37.81 7.70 -14.31
CA TRP A 292 -36.83 6.63 -14.46
C TRP A 292 -37.03 5.53 -13.41
N PHE A 293 -37.19 5.91 -12.15
CA PHE A 293 -37.41 4.98 -11.04
C PHE A 293 -38.71 4.18 -11.23
N ASP A 294 -39.79 4.81 -11.71
CA ASP A 294 -41.04 4.13 -12.01
C ASP A 294 -40.89 3.13 -13.17
N ALA A 295 -40.13 3.48 -14.21
CA ALA A 295 -39.83 2.55 -15.30
C ALA A 295 -39.01 1.35 -14.83
N ILE A 296 -37.98 1.59 -14.00
CA ILE A 296 -37.13 0.55 -13.40
C ILE A 296 -37.98 -0.42 -12.57
N ARG A 297 -38.81 0.10 -11.66
CA ARG A 297 -39.70 -0.71 -10.81
C ARG A 297 -40.73 -1.48 -11.64
N LYS A 298 -41.24 -0.88 -12.72
CA LYS A 298 -42.18 -1.56 -13.64
C LYS A 298 -41.53 -2.73 -14.36
N ALA A 299 -40.26 -2.59 -14.77
CA ALA A 299 -39.54 -3.63 -15.49
C ALA A 299 -39.06 -4.77 -14.55
N GLN A 300 -38.50 -4.42 -13.38
CA GLN A 300 -37.74 -5.36 -12.55
C GLN A 300 -38.36 -5.65 -11.16
N GLY A 301 -39.34 -4.87 -10.71
CA GLY A 301 -40.04 -5.08 -9.43
C GLY A 301 -39.39 -4.34 -8.25
N ASP A 302 -39.31 -5.00 -7.09
CA ASP A 302 -38.54 -4.50 -5.93
C ASP A 302 -37.05 -4.72 -6.21
N ILE A 303 -36.34 -3.63 -6.52
CA ILE A 303 -34.95 -3.61 -6.98
C ILE A 303 -34.18 -2.52 -6.22
N ALA A 304 -32.90 -2.74 -5.95
CA ALA A 304 -32.02 -1.71 -5.42
C ALA A 304 -31.80 -0.61 -6.47
N ILE A 305 -31.85 0.65 -6.06
CA ILE A 305 -31.57 1.81 -6.89
C ILE A 305 -30.61 2.68 -6.11
N PHE A 306 -29.35 2.71 -6.54
CA PHE A 306 -28.39 3.70 -6.09
C PHE A 306 -28.61 4.98 -6.89
N SER A 307 -28.77 6.11 -6.21
CA SER A 307 -28.86 7.40 -6.88
C SER A 307 -28.40 8.57 -6.01
N ALA A 308 -28.19 9.72 -6.65
CA ALA A 308 -28.03 11.00 -5.95
C ALA A 308 -29.34 11.52 -5.32
N GLU A 309 -30.49 10.98 -5.74
CA GLU A 309 -31.80 11.24 -5.15
C GLU A 309 -32.09 10.26 -3.99
N PRO A 310 -33.08 10.54 -3.12
CA PRO A 310 -33.38 9.65 -2.00
C PRO A 310 -34.03 8.34 -2.48
N THR A 311 -33.21 7.33 -2.71
CA THR A 311 -33.62 5.96 -3.06
C THR A 311 -33.31 4.96 -1.95
N ASN A 312 -33.54 3.67 -2.21
CA ASN A 312 -33.34 2.59 -1.23
C ASN A 312 -31.84 2.23 -1.04
N VAL A 313 -30.95 2.72 -1.90
CA VAL A 313 -29.49 2.69 -1.70
C VAL A 313 -28.95 4.11 -1.88
N ARG A 314 -28.04 4.53 -0.99
CA ARG A 314 -27.29 5.79 -1.08
C ARG A 314 -25.80 5.51 -1.10
N TRP A 315 -25.04 6.47 -1.60
CA TRP A 315 -23.60 6.52 -1.40
C TRP A 315 -23.22 6.63 0.08
N ILE A 316 -22.15 5.95 0.51
CA ILE A 316 -21.62 6.08 1.88
C ILE A 316 -20.86 7.39 2.12
N GLY A 317 -20.66 8.23 1.10
CA GLY A 317 -20.02 9.54 1.24
C GLY A 317 -18.49 9.55 1.06
N ASN A 318 -17.88 8.43 0.71
CA ASN A 318 -16.48 8.34 0.33
C ASN A 318 -16.21 7.09 -0.54
N GLU A 319 -15.14 7.14 -1.33
CA GLU A 319 -14.68 6.03 -2.20
C GLU A 319 -13.57 5.20 -1.54
N LYS A 320 -13.45 5.28 -0.21
CA LYS A 320 -12.47 4.50 0.57
C LYS A 320 -13.07 3.21 1.11
N GLY A 321 -14.36 2.97 0.88
CA GLY A 321 -15.09 1.82 1.42
C GLY A 321 -15.29 1.88 2.94
N ILE A 322 -15.34 3.07 3.53
CA ILE A 322 -15.41 3.26 4.99
C ILE A 322 -16.78 3.80 5.40
N ALA A 323 -17.59 3.01 6.10
CA ALA A 323 -18.81 3.45 6.75
C ALA A 323 -18.52 4.15 8.09
N GLY A 324 -19.39 5.04 8.54
CA GLY A 324 -19.25 5.74 9.82
C GLY A 324 -19.52 4.87 11.03
N ASP A 325 -19.20 5.37 12.23
CA ASP A 325 -19.74 4.86 13.49
C ASP A 325 -20.23 6.06 14.32
N PRO A 326 -21.55 6.27 14.44
CA PRO A 326 -22.65 5.40 14.00
C PRO A 326 -22.81 5.33 12.47
N VAL A 327 -23.47 4.28 11.99
CA VAL A 327 -24.04 4.19 10.64
C VAL A 327 -25.51 3.77 10.73
N TRP A 328 -26.39 4.74 10.48
CA TRP A 328 -27.84 4.52 10.38
C TRP A 328 -28.21 4.19 8.94
N HIS A 329 -28.93 3.08 8.73
CA HIS A 329 -29.49 2.71 7.42
C HIS A 329 -30.83 3.39 7.16
N LYS A 330 -30.90 4.67 7.49
CA LYS A 330 -32.07 5.52 7.31
C LYS A 330 -31.66 6.96 7.13
N VAL A 331 -32.41 7.69 6.31
CA VAL A 331 -32.16 9.09 5.98
C VAL A 331 -33.47 9.85 5.91
N ASN A 332 -33.39 11.17 6.04
CA ASN A 332 -34.47 12.07 5.63
C ASN A 332 -34.34 12.38 4.13
N PRO A 333 -35.34 12.04 3.29
CA PRO A 333 -35.30 12.29 1.84
C PRO A 333 -35.05 13.76 1.48
N ASP A 334 -35.60 14.69 2.24
CA ASP A 334 -35.42 16.13 1.96
C ASP A 334 -33.98 16.59 2.18
N LYS A 335 -33.23 15.95 3.10
CA LYS A 335 -31.81 16.26 3.29
C LYS A 335 -30.93 15.73 2.16
N ILE A 336 -31.31 14.61 1.55
CA ILE A 336 -30.61 14.07 0.37
C ILE A 336 -30.83 14.97 -0.85
N ARG A 337 -32.05 15.50 -1.05
CA ARG A 337 -32.32 16.44 -2.15
C ARG A 337 -31.60 17.79 -1.98
N ASN A 338 -31.31 18.18 -0.75
CA ASN A 338 -30.76 19.50 -0.41
C ASN A 338 -29.24 19.46 -0.17
N ASN A 339 -28.49 18.88 -1.11
CA ASN A 339 -27.01 18.83 -1.11
C ASN A 339 -26.42 18.28 0.21
N PRO A 340 -26.53 16.97 0.44
CA PRO A 340 -26.11 16.35 1.69
C PRO A 340 -24.59 16.47 1.86
N SER A 341 -24.12 16.61 3.10
CA SER A 341 -22.70 16.49 3.37
C SER A 341 -22.26 15.02 3.29
N ASN A 342 -21.01 14.78 2.92
CA ASN A 342 -20.43 13.43 2.93
C ASN A 342 -20.55 12.78 4.31
N SER A 343 -20.40 13.55 5.40
CA SER A 343 -20.61 13.06 6.76
C SER A 343 -22.05 12.59 7.00
N TYR A 344 -23.05 13.32 6.51
CA TYR A 344 -24.45 12.89 6.63
C TYR A 344 -24.72 11.59 5.85
N LEU A 345 -24.14 11.44 4.66
CA LEU A 345 -24.21 10.19 3.88
C LEU A 345 -23.55 9.03 4.65
N ASN A 346 -22.38 9.29 5.24
CA ASN A 346 -21.56 8.31 5.95
C ASN A 346 -22.21 7.77 7.22
N HIS A 347 -22.89 8.63 7.97
CA HIS A 347 -23.51 8.27 9.24
C HIS A 347 -25.03 7.99 9.13
N GLY A 348 -25.68 8.43 8.06
CA GLY A 348 -27.14 8.43 7.96
C GLY A 348 -27.80 9.40 8.94
N ASP A 349 -29.09 9.19 9.22
CA ASP A 349 -29.88 10.02 10.12
C ASP A 349 -30.58 9.17 11.18
N PRO A 350 -30.31 9.34 12.49
CA PRO A 350 -31.03 8.63 13.55
C PRO A 350 -32.55 8.87 13.49
N GLU A 351 -33.00 10.00 12.96
CA GLU A 351 -34.41 10.37 12.77
C GLU A 351 -34.86 10.20 11.30
N GLY A 352 -34.12 9.39 10.53
CA GLY A 352 -34.39 9.11 9.14
C GLY A 352 -35.78 8.48 8.93
N LYS A 353 -36.47 8.91 7.88
CA LYS A 353 -37.85 8.51 7.56
C LYS A 353 -37.94 7.47 6.43
N GLN A 354 -36.83 7.23 5.74
CA GLN A 354 -36.71 6.27 4.66
C GLN A 354 -35.52 5.36 4.95
N TYR A 355 -35.72 4.04 4.87
CA TYR A 355 -34.62 3.09 4.97
C TYR A 355 -33.76 3.22 3.72
N SER A 356 -32.45 3.31 3.91
CA SER A 356 -31.49 3.51 2.83
C SER A 356 -30.19 2.80 3.20
N VAL A 357 -29.77 1.86 2.37
CA VAL A 357 -28.48 1.16 2.53
C VAL A 357 -27.38 2.13 2.15
N GLY A 358 -26.35 2.28 2.98
CA GLY A 358 -25.21 3.16 2.67
C GLY A 358 -24.11 2.36 1.99
N GLU A 359 -24.20 2.17 0.67
CA GLU A 359 -23.27 1.32 -0.08
C GLU A 359 -21.85 1.89 -0.02
N ALA A 360 -20.89 1.04 0.39
CA ALA A 360 -19.49 1.40 0.51
C ALA A 360 -18.72 0.98 -0.74
N ASP A 361 -18.61 1.89 -1.69
CA ASP A 361 -17.92 1.71 -2.96
C ASP A 361 -16.43 2.04 -2.83
N VAL A 362 -15.58 1.23 -3.46
CA VAL A 362 -14.11 1.42 -3.49
C VAL A 362 -13.51 0.56 -4.59
N SER A 363 -12.45 1.04 -5.25
CA SER A 363 -11.70 0.20 -6.19
C SER A 363 -10.68 -0.70 -5.52
N ILE A 364 -10.45 -1.90 -6.07
CA ILE A 364 -9.31 -2.73 -5.68
C ILE A 364 -7.99 -2.05 -6.03
N ARG A 365 -7.96 -1.15 -7.01
CA ARG A 365 -6.81 -0.33 -7.44
C ARG A 365 -6.95 1.12 -6.97
N SER A 366 -6.03 2.00 -7.34
CA SER A 366 -6.15 3.44 -7.06
C SER A 366 -7.19 4.12 -7.94
N GLY A 367 -7.31 3.70 -9.21
CA GLY A 367 -8.32 4.16 -10.16
C GLY A 367 -9.50 3.18 -10.28
N TRP A 368 -10.60 3.65 -10.87
CA TRP A 368 -11.76 2.84 -11.22
C TRP A 368 -11.51 2.04 -12.50
N PHE A 369 -10.83 2.61 -13.51
CA PHE A 369 -10.44 1.89 -14.71
C PHE A 369 -9.08 1.20 -14.51
N TYR A 370 -8.75 0.27 -15.42
CA TYR A 370 -7.49 -0.43 -15.37
C TYR A 370 -6.38 0.44 -15.96
N HIS A 371 -5.27 0.52 -15.25
CA HIS A 371 -4.03 1.18 -15.65
C HIS A 371 -2.85 0.25 -15.35
N ASP A 372 -1.92 0.09 -16.29
CA ASP A 372 -0.76 -0.81 -16.15
C ASP A 372 0.21 -0.38 -15.04
N ASN A 373 0.17 0.90 -14.63
CA ASN A 373 1.03 1.45 -13.58
C ASN A 373 0.41 1.36 -12.16
N GLN A 374 -0.76 0.74 -12.02
CA GLN A 374 -1.43 0.58 -10.73
C GLN A 374 -1.35 -0.86 -10.22
N GLU A 375 -1.60 -1.05 -8.93
CA GLU A 375 -1.58 -2.35 -8.26
C GLU A 375 -2.84 -2.55 -7.40
N PRO A 376 -3.26 -3.80 -7.13
CA PRO A 376 -4.34 -4.06 -6.20
C PRO A 376 -3.91 -3.79 -4.76
N LYS A 377 -4.80 -3.16 -3.98
CA LYS A 377 -4.72 -2.96 -2.53
C LYS A 377 -4.36 -4.24 -1.80
N SER A 378 -3.44 -4.16 -0.86
CA SER A 378 -2.93 -5.29 -0.07
C SER A 378 -4.06 -6.03 0.67
N LEU A 379 -3.82 -7.29 1.04
CA LEU A 379 -4.78 -8.07 1.82
C LEU A 379 -5.18 -7.38 3.13
N ARG A 380 -4.22 -6.73 3.82
CA ARG A 380 -4.48 -6.02 5.08
C ARG A 380 -5.39 -4.81 4.87
N GLU A 381 -5.19 -4.05 3.79
CA GLU A 381 -6.07 -2.94 3.43
C GLU A 381 -7.48 -3.44 3.06
N LEU A 382 -7.60 -4.52 2.28
CA LEU A 382 -8.91 -5.09 1.95
C LEU A 382 -9.66 -5.61 3.19
N MET A 383 -8.95 -6.22 4.14
CA MET A 383 -9.57 -6.64 5.40
C MET A 383 -9.95 -5.46 6.29
N ASP A 384 -9.14 -4.41 6.34
CA ASP A 384 -9.50 -3.17 7.06
C ASP A 384 -10.76 -2.52 6.46
N ILE A 385 -10.84 -2.46 5.12
CA ILE A 385 -12.04 -2.02 4.39
C ILE A 385 -13.23 -2.91 4.74
N TYR A 386 -13.08 -4.24 4.74
CA TYR A 386 -14.14 -5.18 5.10
C TYR A 386 -14.67 -4.95 6.52
N PHE A 387 -13.80 -4.78 7.51
CA PHE A 387 -14.21 -4.46 8.89
C PHE A 387 -14.89 -3.08 9.01
N LYS A 388 -14.51 -2.12 8.15
CA LYS A 388 -15.08 -0.75 8.13
C LYS A 388 -16.29 -0.58 7.21
N SER A 389 -16.70 -1.63 6.49
CA SER A 389 -17.91 -1.66 5.64
C SER A 389 -18.87 -2.74 6.13
N VAL A 390 -18.66 -4.00 5.73
CA VAL A 390 -19.45 -5.18 6.16
C VAL A 390 -19.44 -5.31 7.67
N GLY A 391 -18.29 -5.09 8.31
CA GLY A 391 -18.16 -5.09 9.76
C GLY A 391 -18.88 -3.93 10.47
N ARG A 392 -19.41 -2.95 9.74
CA ARG A 392 -20.29 -1.89 10.25
C ARG A 392 -21.73 -2.02 9.73
N GLY A 393 -22.07 -3.15 9.11
CA GLY A 393 -23.44 -3.50 8.75
C GLY A 393 -23.87 -3.07 7.36
N THR A 394 -22.94 -2.59 6.53
CA THR A 394 -23.24 -2.15 5.17
C THR A 394 -22.51 -2.97 4.10
N PRO A 395 -23.08 -3.20 2.92
CA PRO A 395 -22.40 -3.91 1.85
C PRO A 395 -21.15 -3.18 1.34
N LEU A 396 -20.13 -3.97 0.99
CA LEU A 396 -18.93 -3.53 0.29
C LEU A 396 -19.12 -3.75 -1.21
N LEU A 397 -19.01 -2.67 -1.97
CA LEU A 397 -18.97 -2.69 -3.43
C LEU A 397 -17.52 -2.49 -3.89
N LEU A 398 -16.82 -3.58 -4.20
CA LEU A 398 -15.41 -3.54 -4.62
C LEU A 398 -15.33 -3.50 -6.15
N ASN A 399 -14.68 -2.49 -6.74
CA ASN A 399 -14.42 -2.44 -8.17
C ASN A 399 -13.19 -3.27 -8.57
N ILE A 400 -13.33 -4.07 -9.64
CA ILE A 400 -12.25 -4.86 -10.24
C ILE A 400 -12.26 -4.53 -11.74
N PRO A 401 -11.28 -3.76 -12.25
CA PRO A 401 -11.29 -3.34 -13.64
C PRO A 401 -10.58 -4.35 -14.57
N PRO A 402 -11.22 -4.79 -15.67
CA PRO A 402 -10.55 -5.55 -16.71
C PRO A 402 -9.51 -4.71 -17.45
N ASN A 403 -8.42 -5.34 -17.86
CA ASN A 403 -7.36 -4.75 -18.67
C ASN A 403 -7.73 -4.63 -20.15
N GLN A 404 -6.82 -4.10 -20.98
CA GLN A 404 -7.04 -3.92 -22.42
C GLN A 404 -7.27 -5.23 -23.19
N ASP A 405 -6.78 -6.37 -22.68
CA ASP A 405 -7.08 -7.69 -23.26
C ASP A 405 -8.53 -8.15 -22.98
N GLY A 406 -9.25 -7.46 -22.09
CA GLY A 406 -10.60 -7.83 -21.67
C GLY A 406 -10.62 -8.91 -20.59
N LYS A 407 -9.62 -8.96 -19.71
CA LYS A 407 -9.51 -9.91 -18.58
C LYS A 407 -9.25 -9.16 -17.28
N PHE A 408 -9.65 -9.73 -16.15
CA PHE A 408 -9.07 -9.29 -14.88
C PHE A 408 -7.59 -9.66 -14.86
N ALA A 409 -6.76 -8.72 -14.40
CA ALA A 409 -5.33 -8.94 -14.25
C ALA A 409 -5.05 -10.08 -13.24
N ASP A 410 -4.02 -10.88 -13.51
CA ASP A 410 -3.70 -12.05 -12.68
C ASP A 410 -3.42 -11.67 -11.21
N ALA A 411 -2.82 -10.50 -10.97
CA ALA A 411 -2.59 -9.95 -9.63
C ALA A 411 -3.90 -9.69 -8.88
N ASP A 412 -4.92 -9.17 -9.55
CA ASP A 412 -6.24 -8.89 -8.96
C ASP A 412 -6.94 -10.21 -8.64
N VAL A 413 -6.92 -11.17 -9.58
CA VAL A 413 -7.46 -12.53 -9.38
C VAL A 413 -6.81 -13.22 -8.19
N ALA A 414 -5.49 -13.11 -8.04
CA ALA A 414 -4.76 -13.68 -6.90
C ALA A 414 -5.17 -13.02 -5.58
N ARG A 415 -5.23 -11.68 -5.53
CA ARG A 415 -5.65 -10.92 -4.35
C ARG A 415 -7.07 -11.25 -3.90
N LEU A 416 -8.00 -11.44 -4.84
CA LEU A 416 -9.38 -11.85 -4.52
C LEU A 416 -9.45 -13.26 -3.92
N LYS A 417 -8.59 -14.19 -4.38
CA LYS A 417 -8.48 -15.53 -3.77
C LYS A 417 -7.92 -15.47 -2.35
N GLU A 418 -6.89 -14.66 -2.12
CA GLU A 418 -6.32 -14.43 -0.79
C GLU A 418 -7.36 -13.83 0.17
N PHE A 419 -8.12 -12.85 -0.31
CA PHE A 419 -9.21 -12.22 0.44
C PHE A 419 -10.27 -13.26 0.83
N ARG A 420 -10.73 -14.09 -0.10
CA ARG A 420 -11.69 -15.16 0.18
C ARG A 420 -11.17 -16.16 1.22
N GLN A 421 -9.94 -16.64 1.03
CA GLN A 421 -9.32 -17.60 1.96
C GLN A 421 -9.22 -17.02 3.37
N THR A 422 -8.95 -15.72 3.49
CA THR A 422 -8.87 -15.03 4.78
C THR A 422 -10.25 -14.94 5.45
N LEU A 423 -11.30 -14.62 4.70
CA LEU A 423 -12.68 -14.64 5.22
C LEU A 423 -13.13 -16.04 5.62
N ASP A 424 -12.78 -17.07 4.83
CA ASP A 424 -13.06 -18.47 5.17
C ASP A 424 -12.43 -18.89 6.49
N GLN A 425 -11.18 -18.48 6.73
CA GLN A 425 -10.49 -18.77 7.98
C GLN A 425 -11.09 -17.99 9.16
N LEU A 426 -11.39 -16.70 8.98
CA LEU A 426 -12.04 -15.87 10.01
C LEU A 426 -13.34 -16.50 10.50
N TYR A 427 -14.20 -16.96 9.58
CA TYR A 427 -15.51 -17.52 9.92
C TYR A 427 -15.53 -19.05 10.08
N SER A 428 -14.35 -19.69 10.11
CA SER A 428 -14.25 -21.15 10.19
C SER A 428 -14.82 -21.73 11.48
N VAL A 429 -14.66 -21.01 12.60
CA VAL A 429 -15.12 -21.44 13.93
C VAL A 429 -15.74 -20.26 14.66
N ASN A 430 -17.05 -20.35 14.94
CA ASN A 430 -17.71 -19.46 15.89
C ASN A 430 -17.57 -20.05 17.30
N TYR A 431 -16.74 -19.46 18.14
CA TYR A 431 -16.52 -19.92 19.52
C TYR A 431 -17.72 -19.70 20.44
N ALA A 432 -18.67 -18.83 20.07
CA ALA A 432 -19.90 -18.60 20.81
C ALA A 432 -21.04 -19.54 20.39
N ALA A 433 -20.87 -20.40 19.37
CA ALA A 433 -21.93 -21.30 18.92
C ALA A 433 -22.35 -22.25 20.07
N GLY A 434 -23.62 -22.18 20.46
CA GLY A 434 -24.18 -22.94 21.59
C GLY A 434 -23.66 -22.53 22.97
N ALA A 435 -22.95 -21.40 23.09
CA ALA A 435 -22.49 -20.88 24.37
C ALA A 435 -23.68 -20.55 25.28
N LEU A 436 -23.47 -20.69 26.60
CA LEU A 436 -24.48 -20.39 27.60
C LEU A 436 -24.60 -18.86 27.72
N VAL A 437 -25.83 -18.34 27.67
CA VAL A 437 -26.08 -16.90 27.75
C VAL A 437 -26.92 -16.59 28.98
N GLU A 438 -26.39 -15.73 29.85
CA GLU A 438 -27.09 -15.19 31.00
C GLU A 438 -27.36 -13.70 30.76
N ALA A 439 -28.63 -13.33 30.56
CA ALA A 439 -29.05 -11.95 30.40
C ALA A 439 -29.57 -11.38 31.71
N ASP A 440 -29.34 -10.09 31.96
CA ASP A 440 -29.87 -9.38 33.14
C ASP A 440 -31.41 -9.40 33.21
N SER A 441 -32.03 -9.40 32.03
CA SER A 441 -33.45 -9.50 31.81
C SER A 441 -33.70 -10.14 30.45
N THR A 442 -34.86 -10.77 30.31
CA THR A 442 -35.30 -11.36 29.04
C THR A 442 -36.79 -11.16 28.93
N ARG A 443 -37.24 -10.66 27.77
CA ARG A 443 -38.66 -10.45 27.50
C ARG A 443 -39.45 -11.73 27.78
N ARG A 444 -40.54 -11.60 28.54
CA ARG A 444 -41.42 -12.69 28.97
C ARG A 444 -42.36 -13.12 27.84
N ASN A 445 -41.75 -13.52 26.74
CA ASN A 445 -42.35 -14.01 25.52
C ASN A 445 -41.42 -15.06 24.90
N PRO A 446 -41.89 -16.29 24.60
CA PRO A 446 -41.04 -17.39 24.12
C PRO A 446 -40.24 -17.12 22.84
N LEU A 447 -40.59 -16.08 22.07
CA LEU A 447 -39.86 -15.65 20.88
C LEU A 447 -38.48 -15.04 21.18
N TYR A 448 -38.24 -14.57 22.43
CA TYR A 448 -37.13 -13.68 22.76
C TYR A 448 -36.10 -14.25 23.75
N LYS A 449 -35.82 -15.55 23.73
CA LYS A 449 -34.94 -16.21 24.72
C LYS A 449 -33.48 -15.80 24.57
N ALA A 450 -32.76 -15.69 25.68
CA ALA A 450 -31.31 -15.41 25.68
C ALA A 450 -30.49 -16.45 24.89
N SER A 451 -30.90 -17.72 24.91
CA SER A 451 -30.26 -18.79 24.14
C SER A 451 -30.33 -18.60 22.63
N HIS A 452 -31.23 -17.74 22.12
CA HIS A 452 -31.32 -17.45 20.69
C HIS A 452 -30.15 -16.60 20.18
N LEU A 453 -29.35 -15.98 21.06
CA LEU A 453 -28.16 -15.23 20.64
C LEU A 453 -27.06 -16.13 20.08
N THR A 454 -27.07 -17.43 20.41
CA THR A 454 -25.99 -18.38 20.10
C THR A 454 -26.48 -19.65 19.40
N ASP A 455 -27.73 -19.71 18.94
CA ASP A 455 -28.34 -20.90 18.32
C ASP A 455 -28.07 -21.04 16.81
N GLY A 456 -27.58 -19.97 16.17
CA GLY A 456 -27.28 -19.92 14.75
C GLY A 456 -28.48 -19.76 13.82
N ASP A 457 -29.68 -19.46 14.34
CA ASP A 457 -30.88 -19.19 13.55
C ASP A 457 -31.19 -17.70 13.51
N GLU A 458 -31.01 -17.06 12.34
CA GLU A 458 -31.28 -15.62 12.18
C GLU A 458 -32.75 -15.21 12.41
N LYS A 459 -33.67 -16.19 12.48
CA LYS A 459 -35.11 -15.96 12.70
C LYS A 459 -35.50 -15.93 14.18
N THR A 460 -34.65 -16.41 15.07
CA THR A 460 -34.86 -16.32 16.51
C THR A 460 -34.18 -15.05 17.02
N SER A 461 -34.57 -14.57 18.20
CA SER A 461 -33.99 -13.34 18.74
C SER A 461 -34.00 -13.34 20.26
N TRP A 462 -33.23 -12.43 20.85
CA TRP A 462 -33.31 -12.01 22.23
C TRP A 462 -33.69 -10.53 22.32
N ALA A 463 -34.39 -10.17 23.39
CA ALA A 463 -34.68 -8.80 23.76
C ALA A 463 -34.81 -8.67 25.29
N PRO A 464 -34.46 -7.52 25.89
CA PRO A 464 -34.66 -7.28 27.31
C PRO A 464 -36.15 -7.17 27.66
N ALA A 465 -36.48 -7.37 28.94
CA ALA A 465 -37.86 -7.31 29.42
C ALA A 465 -38.38 -5.88 29.58
N ASP A 466 -39.69 -5.73 29.76
CA ASP A 466 -40.36 -4.50 30.19
C ASP A 466 -40.12 -3.30 29.27
N ASP A 467 -39.98 -3.59 27.97
CA ASP A 467 -39.66 -2.64 26.90
C ASP A 467 -38.38 -1.79 27.18
N ALA A 468 -37.45 -2.32 27.99
CA ALA A 468 -36.20 -1.65 28.32
C ALA A 468 -35.38 -1.29 27.07
N LYS A 469 -34.76 -0.11 27.09
CA LYS A 469 -33.89 0.39 26.00
C LYS A 469 -32.41 0.04 26.20
N THR A 470 -32.08 -0.49 27.37
CA THR A 470 -30.76 -0.97 27.75
C THR A 470 -30.90 -2.40 28.24
N GLY A 471 -29.80 -3.13 28.26
CA GLY A 471 -29.76 -4.51 28.73
C GLY A 471 -28.37 -5.08 28.52
N SER A 472 -28.06 -6.14 29.26
CA SER A 472 -26.76 -6.78 29.22
C SER A 472 -26.89 -8.29 29.27
N PHE A 473 -25.93 -8.96 28.65
CA PHE A 473 -25.82 -10.40 28.73
C PHE A 473 -24.35 -10.82 28.78
N VAL A 474 -24.11 -11.93 29.47
CA VAL A 474 -22.82 -12.58 29.59
C VAL A 474 -22.87 -13.88 28.81
N LEU A 475 -21.91 -14.06 27.90
CA LEU A 475 -21.64 -15.33 27.26
C LEU A 475 -20.61 -16.10 28.08
N ASP A 476 -20.90 -17.37 28.35
CA ASP A 476 -19.93 -18.36 28.80
C ASP A 476 -19.61 -19.29 27.62
N LEU A 477 -18.40 -19.16 27.07
CA LEU A 477 -17.89 -19.96 25.96
C LEU A 477 -17.62 -21.43 26.34
N GLY A 478 -17.83 -21.80 27.61
CA GLY A 478 -17.65 -23.15 28.18
C GLY A 478 -16.19 -23.46 28.54
N LYS A 479 -15.24 -22.86 27.83
CA LYS A 479 -13.80 -22.92 28.08
C LYS A 479 -13.14 -21.61 27.67
N GLU A 480 -11.89 -21.44 28.07
CA GLU A 480 -11.06 -20.33 27.57
C GLU A 480 -10.83 -20.48 26.06
N GLN A 481 -11.01 -19.38 25.33
CA GLN A 481 -10.85 -19.30 23.89
C GLN A 481 -9.96 -18.11 23.55
N HIS A 482 -9.14 -18.29 22.52
CA HIS A 482 -8.29 -17.25 21.98
C HIS A 482 -9.00 -16.57 20.79
N PHE A 483 -9.36 -15.29 20.91
CA PHE A 483 -10.13 -14.57 19.90
C PHE A 483 -9.78 -13.09 19.84
N ASP A 484 -10.17 -12.43 18.76
CA ASP A 484 -9.90 -11.01 18.47
C ASP A 484 -11.04 -10.34 17.67
N VAL A 485 -12.18 -11.03 17.47
CA VAL A 485 -13.39 -10.46 16.87
C VAL A 485 -14.63 -10.89 17.63
N VAL A 486 -15.47 -9.92 17.99
CA VAL A 486 -16.83 -10.15 18.50
C VAL A 486 -17.83 -9.55 17.50
N GLU A 487 -18.83 -10.35 17.13
CA GLU A 487 -19.91 -9.98 16.23
C GLU A 487 -21.23 -9.79 16.98
N LEU A 488 -21.99 -8.75 16.61
CA LEU A 488 -23.37 -8.53 17.03
C LEU A 488 -24.27 -8.36 15.80
N LYS A 489 -25.53 -8.83 15.86
CA LYS A 489 -26.52 -8.65 14.79
C LYS A 489 -27.87 -8.21 15.36
N GLU A 490 -28.48 -7.19 14.77
CA GLU A 490 -29.88 -6.79 15.05
C GLU A 490 -30.86 -7.47 14.08
N THR A 491 -32.08 -7.69 14.54
CA THR A 491 -33.22 -8.06 13.69
C THR A 491 -33.76 -6.82 12.97
N ILE A 492 -33.02 -6.34 11.96
CA ILE A 492 -33.35 -5.10 11.24
C ILE A 492 -34.65 -5.17 10.43
N GLU A 493 -35.23 -6.37 10.21
CA GLU A 493 -36.60 -6.52 9.70
C GLU A 493 -37.65 -5.84 10.59
N LYS A 494 -37.36 -5.66 11.88
CA LYS A 494 -38.17 -4.88 12.83
C LYS A 494 -37.65 -3.45 13.03
N GLY A 495 -36.70 -3.02 12.21
CA GLY A 495 -36.04 -1.72 12.26
C GLY A 495 -34.79 -1.68 13.13
N GLN A 496 -33.84 -0.84 12.75
CA GLN A 496 -32.56 -0.59 13.45
C GLN A 496 -32.78 0.27 14.71
N ARG A 497 -32.17 -0.11 15.85
CA ARG A 497 -32.54 0.47 17.17
C ARG A 497 -31.34 0.88 18.01
N ILE A 498 -30.31 0.03 18.10
CA ILE A 498 -29.19 0.24 19.03
C ILE A 498 -28.39 1.49 18.63
N SER A 499 -28.12 2.37 19.60
CA SER A 499 -27.36 3.61 19.44
C SER A 499 -26.09 3.67 20.31
N GLY A 500 -25.90 2.72 21.23
CA GLY A 500 -24.66 2.52 21.97
C GLY A 500 -24.54 1.12 22.55
N PHE A 501 -23.33 0.56 22.53
CA PHE A 501 -23.00 -0.67 23.24
C PHE A 501 -21.53 -0.72 23.67
N THR A 502 -21.23 -1.54 24.67
CA THR A 502 -19.87 -1.90 25.09
C THR A 502 -19.72 -3.42 25.15
N ILE A 503 -18.48 -3.87 25.00
CA ILE A 503 -18.05 -5.26 25.12
C ILE A 503 -16.91 -5.28 26.13
N ASP A 504 -17.07 -6.08 27.17
CA ASP A 504 -16.02 -6.40 28.14
C ASP A 504 -15.69 -7.90 28.05
N VAL A 505 -14.46 -8.26 28.39
CA VAL A 505 -14.02 -9.65 28.50
C VAL A 505 -13.49 -9.92 29.89
N ALA A 506 -13.66 -11.14 30.41
CA ALA A 506 -13.11 -11.51 31.69
C ALA A 506 -11.68 -12.03 31.51
N VAL A 507 -10.71 -11.29 32.05
CA VAL A 507 -9.30 -11.68 32.08
C VAL A 507 -8.88 -11.77 33.54
N ASN A 508 -8.36 -12.93 33.97
CA ASN A 508 -7.97 -13.17 35.36
C ASN A 508 -9.08 -12.90 36.39
N GLY A 509 -10.34 -13.17 36.02
CA GLY A 509 -11.50 -12.94 36.89
C GLY A 509 -11.93 -11.47 37.02
N GLN A 510 -11.33 -10.56 36.25
CA GLN A 510 -11.73 -9.15 36.17
C GLN A 510 -12.30 -8.82 34.80
N TRP A 511 -13.34 -7.99 34.78
CA TRP A 511 -13.89 -7.44 33.53
C TRP A 511 -13.00 -6.31 33.02
N VAL A 512 -12.52 -6.45 31.79
CA VAL A 512 -11.74 -5.41 31.11
C VAL A 512 -12.45 -4.97 29.83
N PRO A 513 -12.42 -3.67 29.47
CA PRO A 513 -12.97 -3.19 28.22
C PRO A 513 -12.29 -3.87 27.03
N TYR A 514 -13.09 -4.37 26.10
CA TYR A 514 -12.62 -5.01 24.87
C TYR A 514 -12.94 -4.16 23.64
N GLY A 515 -14.14 -3.58 23.60
CA GLY A 515 -14.52 -2.66 22.53
C GLY A 515 -15.87 -2.00 22.77
N ALA A 516 -16.20 -1.04 21.93
CA ALA A 516 -17.46 -0.31 21.99
C ALA A 516 -17.87 0.15 20.59
N GLY A 517 -19.12 0.56 20.44
CA GLY A 517 -19.63 1.15 19.22
C GLY A 517 -20.96 1.85 19.45
N SER A 518 -21.42 2.59 18.44
CA SER A 518 -22.74 3.22 18.47
C SER A 518 -23.80 2.28 17.92
N THR A 519 -23.83 2.06 16.61
CA THR A 519 -24.86 1.24 15.95
C THR A 519 -24.40 -0.20 15.74
N VAL A 520 -25.36 -1.14 15.83
CA VAL A 520 -25.15 -2.54 15.43
C VAL A 520 -25.61 -2.76 13.99
N GLY A 521 -26.88 -2.51 13.68
CA GLY A 521 -27.43 -2.73 12.34
C GLY A 521 -27.51 -4.22 11.97
N TYR A 522 -27.46 -4.51 10.67
CA TYR A 522 -27.52 -5.89 10.18
C TYR A 522 -26.42 -6.77 10.77
N ARG A 523 -25.22 -6.19 10.93
CA ARG A 523 -24.02 -6.86 11.41
C ARG A 523 -23.03 -5.84 11.96
N ARG A 524 -22.38 -6.17 13.07
CA ARG A 524 -21.31 -5.37 13.66
C ARG A 524 -20.17 -6.25 14.10
N LEU A 525 -18.99 -6.06 13.51
CA LEU A 525 -17.74 -6.72 13.90
C LEU A 525 -16.88 -5.74 14.69
N ILE A 526 -16.58 -6.09 15.94
CA ILE A 526 -15.60 -5.39 16.76
C ILE A 526 -14.33 -6.22 16.77
N LYS A 527 -13.35 -5.75 15.98
CA LYS A 527 -11.98 -6.25 16.04
C LYS A 527 -11.26 -5.57 17.19
N GLY A 528 -10.65 -6.37 18.07
CA GLY A 528 -9.91 -5.91 19.23
C GLY A 528 -8.52 -6.53 19.28
N GLN A 529 -7.80 -6.27 20.37
CA GLN A 529 -6.56 -6.98 20.64
C GLN A 529 -6.86 -8.46 20.97
N PRO A 530 -6.05 -9.40 20.45
CA PRO A 530 -6.20 -10.82 20.77
C PRO A 530 -6.17 -11.09 22.27
N VAL A 531 -7.13 -11.88 22.73
CA VAL A 531 -7.34 -12.15 24.14
C VAL A 531 -7.74 -13.61 24.35
N ASP A 532 -7.25 -14.18 25.46
CA ASP A 532 -7.73 -15.44 26.00
C ASP A 532 -8.81 -15.14 27.03
N SER A 533 -10.04 -15.54 26.74
CA SER A 533 -11.16 -15.37 27.67
C SER A 533 -12.21 -16.44 27.49
N ARG A 534 -12.90 -16.75 28.60
CA ARG A 534 -14.09 -17.61 28.62
C ARG A 534 -15.38 -16.81 28.68
N TYR A 535 -15.36 -15.62 29.28
CA TYR A 535 -16.56 -14.83 29.52
C TYR A 535 -16.51 -13.50 28.79
N ILE A 536 -17.59 -13.18 28.08
CA ILE A 536 -17.76 -11.94 27.35
C ILE A 536 -19.04 -11.30 27.82
N ARG A 537 -19.01 -10.01 28.17
CA ARG A 537 -20.19 -9.25 28.54
C ARG A 537 -20.46 -8.22 27.45
N VAL A 538 -21.67 -8.27 26.89
CA VAL A 538 -22.16 -7.23 25.98
C VAL A 538 -23.19 -6.42 26.74
N SER A 539 -23.04 -5.09 26.72
CA SER A 539 -23.97 -4.16 27.36
C SER A 539 -24.50 -3.18 26.32
N ILE A 540 -25.81 -3.18 26.09
CA ILE A 540 -26.49 -2.17 25.30
C ILE A 540 -26.68 -0.94 26.20
N THR A 541 -25.95 0.13 25.89
CA THR A 541 -25.90 1.35 26.70
C THR A 541 -26.92 2.38 26.26
N ASP A 542 -27.35 2.35 25.00
CA ASP A 542 -28.43 3.19 24.49
C ASP A 542 -29.10 2.56 23.26
N ALA A 543 -30.41 2.80 23.11
CA ALA A 543 -31.19 2.38 21.95
C ALA A 543 -32.41 3.28 21.76
N GLN A 544 -32.80 3.49 20.50
CA GLN A 544 -33.97 4.32 20.18
C GLN A 544 -35.30 3.65 20.57
N ALA A 545 -35.34 2.31 20.53
CA ALA A 545 -36.43 1.45 21.00
C ALA A 545 -35.85 0.16 21.60
N THR A 546 -36.68 -0.68 22.23
CA THR A 546 -36.26 -1.97 22.82
C THR A 546 -35.40 -2.76 21.84
N PRO A 547 -34.12 -3.04 22.15
CA PRO A 547 -33.19 -3.69 21.22
C PRO A 547 -33.61 -5.13 20.96
N ILE A 548 -33.35 -5.59 19.74
CA ILE A 548 -33.65 -6.96 19.29
C ILE A 548 -32.42 -7.49 18.58
N LEU A 549 -31.75 -8.48 19.19
CA LEU A 549 -30.58 -9.11 18.61
C LEU A 549 -30.88 -10.55 18.21
N ASN A 550 -30.39 -10.98 17.05
CA ASN A 550 -30.55 -12.34 16.53
C ASN A 550 -29.22 -13.10 16.41
N GLY A 551 -28.14 -12.56 16.98
CA GLY A 551 -26.87 -13.28 16.98
C GLY A 551 -25.75 -12.53 17.69
N VAL A 552 -24.93 -13.31 18.37
CA VAL A 552 -23.61 -12.93 18.88
C VAL A 552 -22.64 -14.04 18.50
N SER A 553 -21.52 -13.66 17.89
CA SER A 553 -20.51 -14.61 17.45
C SER A 553 -19.12 -14.17 17.89
N VAL A 554 -18.20 -15.12 18.05
CA VAL A 554 -16.84 -14.85 18.50
C VAL A 554 -15.88 -15.59 17.57
N TYR A 555 -14.94 -14.86 16.99
CA TYR A 555 -14.05 -15.37 15.95
C TYR A 555 -12.60 -14.99 16.23
N LYS A 556 -11.69 -15.71 15.58
CA LYS A 556 -10.27 -15.40 15.54
C LYS A 556 -9.85 -15.05 14.11
N THR A 557 -9.27 -13.88 13.91
CA THR A 557 -8.67 -13.52 12.63
C THR A 557 -7.46 -14.41 12.35
N PRO A 558 -7.15 -14.68 11.07
CA PRO A 558 -5.90 -15.32 10.70
C PRO A 558 -4.69 -14.51 11.18
N ALA A 559 -3.61 -15.19 11.55
CA ALA A 559 -2.37 -14.56 12.02
C ALA A 559 -1.80 -13.51 11.05
N SER A 560 -2.11 -13.61 9.74
CA SER A 560 -1.68 -12.66 8.71
C SER A 560 -2.33 -11.27 8.83
N ILE A 561 -3.47 -11.15 9.51
CA ILE A 561 -4.25 -9.90 9.63
C ILE A 561 -4.60 -9.53 11.07
N GLU A 562 -4.14 -10.33 12.03
CA GLU A 562 -4.28 -10.10 13.46
C GLU A 562 -3.72 -8.74 13.85
N GLU A 563 -4.44 -8.06 14.75
CA GLU A 563 -3.95 -6.83 15.35
C GLU A 563 -2.93 -7.19 16.43
N THR A 564 -1.71 -6.70 16.27
CA THR A 564 -0.67 -6.83 17.29
C THR A 564 -0.62 -5.55 18.11
N ASP A 565 -0.06 -5.63 19.31
CA ASP A 565 0.26 -4.48 20.16
C ASP A 565 1.47 -3.67 19.61
N GLY A 566 1.81 -3.86 18.33
CA GLY A 566 3.01 -3.31 17.69
C GLY A 566 4.27 -4.15 17.92
N TYR A 567 4.18 -5.23 18.70
CA TYR A 567 5.30 -6.11 19.02
C TYR A 567 5.21 -7.45 18.28
N PRO A 568 6.35 -8.15 18.12
CA PRO A 568 6.40 -9.45 17.48
C PRO A 568 5.48 -10.48 18.15
N LEU A 569 4.65 -11.16 17.35
CA LEU A 569 3.79 -12.25 17.82
C LEU A 569 4.62 -13.41 18.38
N GLY A 570 4.11 -14.04 19.44
CA GLY A 570 4.74 -15.19 20.11
C GLY A 570 5.79 -14.84 21.18
N LEU A 571 6.08 -13.55 21.39
CA LEU A 571 6.84 -13.12 22.56
C LEU A 571 5.97 -13.15 23.82
N THR A 572 6.56 -13.56 24.94
CA THR A 572 5.89 -13.55 26.25
C THR A 572 5.99 -12.15 26.86
N TYR A 573 4.87 -11.49 27.10
CA TYR A 573 4.85 -10.20 27.78
C TYR A 573 4.85 -10.37 29.31
N HIS A 574 5.77 -9.69 29.99
CA HIS A 574 5.86 -9.60 31.44
C HIS A 574 5.51 -8.17 31.87
N SER A 575 4.38 -8.03 32.56
CA SER A 575 3.86 -6.73 32.97
C SER A 575 4.67 -6.10 34.11
N ASP A 576 4.84 -4.79 34.02
CA ASP A 576 5.33 -3.90 35.08
C ASP A 576 4.47 -3.95 36.36
N ARG A 577 3.19 -4.32 36.24
CA ARG A 577 2.29 -4.49 37.39
C ARG A 577 2.64 -5.68 38.27
N THR A 578 3.22 -6.72 37.68
CA THR A 578 3.60 -7.96 38.39
C THR A 578 5.09 -8.00 38.75
N ALA A 579 5.87 -7.01 38.33
CA ALA A 579 7.30 -6.97 38.55
C ALA A 579 7.67 -6.63 40.00
N GLU A 580 8.79 -7.18 40.48
CA GLU A 580 9.27 -6.94 41.84
C GLU A 580 9.92 -5.55 41.94
N ARG A 581 9.41 -4.71 42.84
CA ARG A 581 9.88 -3.33 43.03
C ARG A 581 10.71 -3.24 44.30
N ALA A 582 11.81 -2.49 44.26
CA ALA A 582 12.67 -2.27 45.42
C ALA A 582 13.29 -0.87 45.43
N ASN A 583 13.79 -0.47 46.60
CA ASN A 583 14.60 0.73 46.80
C ASN A 583 13.95 2.07 46.38
N GLY A 584 12.63 2.12 46.26
CA GLY A 584 11.87 3.36 46.04
C GLY A 584 10.43 3.14 45.60
N GLN A 585 9.66 4.23 45.54
CA GLN A 585 8.28 4.22 45.05
C GLN A 585 8.21 4.29 43.53
N TRP A 586 7.26 3.56 42.95
CA TRP A 586 6.89 3.58 41.54
C TRP A 586 5.44 4.01 41.40
N ASN A 587 5.18 5.01 40.58
CA ASN A 587 3.84 5.53 40.32
C ASN A 587 3.25 4.81 39.10
N GLU A 588 2.07 4.25 39.24
CA GLU A 588 1.37 3.55 38.16
C GLU A 588 0.53 4.51 37.31
N GLU A 589 0.46 4.22 36.02
CA GLU A 589 -0.35 4.91 35.03
C GLU A 589 -1.19 3.88 34.24
N GLY A 590 -2.42 4.25 33.89
CA GLY A 590 -3.35 3.43 33.10
C GLY A 590 -3.12 3.50 31.58
N GLU A 591 -1.97 3.99 31.15
CA GLU A 591 -1.66 4.30 29.76
C GLU A 591 -0.28 3.72 29.41
N GLY A 592 -0.19 2.92 28.34
CA GLY A 592 1.03 2.21 27.93
C GLY A 592 0.71 0.89 27.22
N VAL A 593 1.71 0.03 27.01
CA VAL A 593 1.49 -1.33 26.45
C VAL A 593 0.47 -2.08 27.30
N ARG A 594 -0.57 -2.61 26.64
CA ARG A 594 -1.68 -3.33 27.30
C ARG A 594 -2.33 -2.54 28.46
N GLY A 595 -2.31 -1.20 28.37
CA GLY A 595 -2.93 -0.30 29.34
C GLY A 595 -2.18 -0.16 30.66
N THR A 596 -0.87 -0.45 30.67
CA THR A 596 -0.03 -0.38 31.88
C THR A 596 1.27 0.38 31.63
N SER A 597 1.65 1.23 32.58
CA SER A 597 2.96 1.89 32.66
C SER A 597 3.24 2.26 34.11
N MET A 598 4.51 2.38 34.47
CA MET A 598 4.90 2.97 35.75
C MET A 598 6.21 3.72 35.66
N TRP A 599 6.39 4.72 36.53
CA TRP A 599 7.59 5.56 36.54
C TRP A 599 8.09 5.89 37.94
N THR A 600 9.37 6.25 38.03
CA THR A 600 10.01 6.71 39.27
C THR A 600 11.06 7.78 39.00
N LYS A 601 11.25 8.67 39.96
CA LYS A 601 12.36 9.66 40.01
C LYS A 601 13.31 9.41 41.18
N GLU A 602 13.10 8.33 41.92
CA GLU A 602 13.90 8.04 43.11
C GLU A 602 15.20 7.37 42.70
N LYS A 603 16.32 8.04 42.97
CA LYS A 603 17.64 7.47 42.72
C LYS A 603 17.82 6.18 43.52
N GLY A 604 18.17 5.11 42.81
CA GLY A 604 18.33 3.76 43.35
C GLY A 604 17.07 2.90 43.27
N ALA A 605 15.90 3.47 42.95
CA ALA A 605 14.68 2.70 42.75
C ALA A 605 14.85 1.72 41.59
N SER A 606 14.35 0.51 41.79
CA SER A 606 14.53 -0.58 40.84
C SER A 606 13.25 -1.39 40.65
N VAL A 607 13.12 -1.99 39.48
CA VAL A 607 12.09 -2.97 39.12
C VAL A 607 12.77 -4.20 38.51
N THR A 608 12.36 -5.39 38.93
CA THR A 608 12.91 -6.67 38.48
C THR A 608 11.82 -7.54 37.87
N TYR A 609 12.09 -8.01 36.65
CA TYR A 609 11.26 -8.94 35.91
C TYR A 609 11.91 -10.32 35.95
N GLN A 610 11.14 -11.34 36.32
CA GLN A 610 11.54 -12.74 36.13
C GLN A 610 10.95 -13.24 34.82
N PHE A 611 11.78 -13.86 33.99
CA PHE A 611 11.33 -14.46 32.73
C PHE A 611 12.09 -15.75 32.44
N GLU A 612 11.50 -16.61 31.63
CA GLU A 612 12.21 -17.72 31.01
C GLU A 612 12.42 -17.41 29.54
N GLY A 613 13.57 -17.77 28.99
CA GLY A 613 13.84 -17.59 27.57
C GLY A 613 15.30 -17.39 27.23
N THR A 614 15.54 -16.82 26.06
CA THR A 614 16.85 -16.60 25.45
C THR A 614 17.08 -15.15 25.06
N LYS A 615 16.07 -14.28 25.21
CA LYS A 615 16.16 -12.86 24.90
C LYS A 615 15.06 -12.07 25.58
N ALA A 616 15.32 -10.81 25.92
CA ALA A 616 14.31 -9.89 26.42
C ALA A 616 14.41 -8.49 25.78
N TYR A 617 13.27 -7.80 25.75
CA TYR A 617 13.08 -6.48 25.17
C TYR A 617 12.39 -5.58 26.19
N VAL A 618 13.00 -4.44 26.53
CA VAL A 618 12.45 -3.51 27.52
C VAL A 618 11.59 -2.48 26.82
N ILE A 619 10.36 -2.35 27.29
CA ILE A 619 9.43 -1.33 26.81
C ILE A 619 9.26 -0.25 27.86
N ALA A 620 9.27 1.01 27.42
CA ALA A 620 9.12 2.15 28.30
C ALA A 620 8.51 3.35 27.58
N THR A 621 7.98 4.27 28.39
CA THR A 621 7.74 5.63 27.98
C THR A 621 9.06 6.42 27.99
N VAL A 622 9.33 7.15 26.90
CA VAL A 622 10.41 8.13 26.82
C VAL A 622 9.82 9.55 26.90
N ASP A 623 10.55 10.49 27.48
CA ASP A 623 10.02 11.83 27.81
C ASP A 623 11.15 12.88 27.95
N PRO A 624 10.90 14.19 27.72
CA PRO A 624 11.93 15.24 27.91
C PRO A 624 12.52 15.31 29.31
N GLY A 625 11.72 15.01 30.34
CA GLY A 625 12.12 15.00 31.74
C GLY A 625 12.70 13.67 32.22
N HIS A 626 12.82 12.68 31.33
CA HIS A 626 13.41 11.39 31.67
C HIS A 626 14.93 11.39 31.52
N GLY A 627 15.59 10.43 32.16
CA GLY A 627 17.04 10.28 32.12
C GLY A 627 17.52 8.85 31.95
N GLU A 628 18.67 8.55 32.54
CA GLU A 628 19.35 7.26 32.38
C GLU A 628 18.78 6.15 33.27
N MET A 629 18.59 4.98 32.67
CA MET A 629 18.16 3.75 33.31
C MET A 629 19.24 2.68 33.13
N ASP A 630 19.76 2.15 34.23
CA ASP A 630 20.69 1.02 34.19
C ASP A 630 19.92 -0.28 34.00
N VAL A 631 20.42 -1.17 33.14
CA VAL A 631 19.84 -2.49 32.85
C VAL A 631 20.80 -3.58 33.33
N TYR A 632 20.30 -4.46 34.18
CA TYR A 632 21.00 -5.63 34.69
C TYR A 632 20.29 -6.89 34.23
N VAL A 633 21.07 -7.92 33.89
CA VAL A 633 20.56 -9.28 33.68
C VAL A 633 21.35 -10.22 34.59
N ASP A 634 20.65 -11.03 35.38
CA ASP A 634 21.23 -11.97 36.35
C ASP A 634 22.25 -11.32 37.30
N GLY A 635 21.95 -10.10 37.73
CA GLY A 635 22.79 -9.29 38.60
C GLY A 635 23.99 -8.62 37.93
N GLN A 636 24.26 -8.88 36.65
CA GLN A 636 25.31 -8.23 35.88
C GLN A 636 24.77 -7.01 35.14
N LYS A 637 25.40 -5.83 35.31
CA LYS A 637 25.07 -4.63 34.54
C LYS A 637 25.47 -4.84 33.07
N LEU A 638 24.50 -4.74 32.16
CA LEU A 638 24.73 -4.87 30.72
C LEU A 638 24.74 -3.52 29.99
N ALA A 639 23.93 -2.57 30.44
CA ALA A 639 23.81 -1.28 29.77
C ALA A 639 23.37 -0.15 30.72
N THR A 640 23.55 1.08 30.26
CA THR A 640 22.84 2.27 30.73
C THR A 640 22.17 2.87 29.52
N ILE A 641 20.83 2.93 29.53
CA ILE A 641 20.04 3.45 28.41
C ILE A 641 19.48 4.83 28.77
N ASN A 642 19.49 5.76 27.81
CA ASN A 642 18.89 7.07 28.01
C ASN A 642 17.42 7.04 27.55
N THR A 643 16.49 7.36 28.46
CA THR A 643 15.05 7.43 28.17
C THR A 643 14.55 8.85 27.93
N GLN A 644 15.47 9.81 27.79
CA GLN A 644 15.16 11.17 27.39
C GLN A 644 14.75 11.25 25.92
N SER A 645 13.69 12.00 25.62
CA SER A 645 13.24 12.27 24.25
C SER A 645 12.74 13.70 24.10
N PRO A 646 12.85 14.36 22.94
CA PRO A 646 12.33 15.73 22.75
C PRO A 646 10.82 15.88 23.00
N SER A 647 10.06 14.78 22.91
CA SER A 647 8.64 14.73 23.23
C SER A 647 8.28 13.39 23.87
N ARG A 648 7.21 13.38 24.68
CA ARG A 648 6.74 12.16 25.34
C ARG A 648 6.24 11.15 24.32
N LYS A 649 6.80 9.94 24.30
CA LYS A 649 6.36 8.82 23.47
C LYS A 649 6.22 7.56 24.33
N ARG A 650 5.07 6.90 24.23
CA ARG A 650 4.78 5.65 24.98
C ARG A 650 5.11 4.43 24.16
N SER A 651 5.23 3.28 24.82
CA SER A 651 5.38 1.97 24.17
C SER A 651 6.57 1.92 23.22
N GLN A 652 7.72 2.40 23.69
CA GLN A 652 8.96 2.41 22.93
C GLN A 652 9.84 1.24 23.37
N LYS A 653 10.37 0.46 22.41
CA LYS A 653 11.46 -0.47 22.69
C LYS A 653 12.71 0.36 22.99
N VAL A 654 13.09 0.43 24.27
CA VAL A 654 14.25 1.21 24.72
C VAL A 654 15.51 0.37 24.87
N TYR A 655 15.38 -0.96 24.95
CA TYR A 655 16.51 -1.88 25.06
C TYR A 655 16.17 -3.29 24.53
N GLU A 656 17.17 -3.99 24.03
CA GLU A 656 17.13 -5.44 23.79
C GLU A 656 18.37 -6.09 24.42
N THR A 657 18.20 -7.21 25.12
CA THR A 657 19.34 -7.93 25.71
C THR A 657 20.22 -8.53 24.60
N PRO A 658 21.49 -8.86 24.88
CA PRO A 658 22.21 -9.89 24.12
C PRO A 658 21.42 -11.22 24.09
N ASP A 659 21.86 -12.16 23.25
CA ASP A 659 21.32 -13.51 23.31
C ASP A 659 21.78 -14.18 24.62
N LEU A 660 20.82 -14.76 25.34
CA LEU A 660 20.99 -15.40 26.63
C LEU A 660 20.92 -16.93 26.46
N THR A 661 21.51 -17.67 27.39
CA THR A 661 21.36 -19.12 27.47
C THR A 661 19.91 -19.48 27.77
N ALA A 662 19.34 -20.52 27.17
CA ALA A 662 17.97 -20.92 27.53
C ALA A 662 17.83 -21.25 29.02
N GLY A 663 16.91 -20.56 29.70
CA GLY A 663 16.64 -20.81 31.11
C GLY A 663 15.86 -19.68 31.77
N SER A 664 15.82 -19.70 33.11
CA SER A 664 15.26 -18.62 33.92
C SER A 664 16.28 -17.51 34.11
N HIS A 665 15.83 -16.28 33.93
CA HIS A 665 16.61 -15.05 34.05
C HIS A 665 15.89 -14.00 34.88
N THR A 666 16.67 -13.06 35.38
CA THR A 666 16.19 -11.83 36.02
C THR A 666 16.66 -10.61 35.23
N LEU A 667 15.74 -9.70 34.90
CA LEU A 667 16.06 -8.40 34.30
C LEU A 667 15.69 -7.29 35.27
N THR A 668 16.68 -6.54 35.75
CA THR A 668 16.48 -5.44 36.71
C THR A 668 16.79 -4.11 36.04
N LEU A 669 15.83 -3.18 36.11
CA LEU A 669 15.98 -1.79 35.69
C LEU A 669 16.20 -0.93 36.93
N VAL A 670 17.17 -0.02 36.89
CA VAL A 670 17.52 0.85 38.04
C VAL A 670 17.64 2.31 37.62
N ASN A 671 17.00 3.20 38.37
CA ASN A 671 17.21 4.64 38.24
C ASN A 671 18.55 5.03 38.89
N SER A 672 19.62 5.16 38.10
CA SER A 672 20.97 5.37 38.66
C SER A 672 21.28 6.84 39.01
N LYS A 673 20.54 7.80 38.42
CA LYS A 673 20.85 9.23 38.50
C LYS A 673 19.82 10.08 39.26
N GLY A 674 18.55 9.68 39.30
CA GLY A 674 17.46 10.39 39.98
C GLY A 674 16.58 11.27 39.08
N ASP A 675 16.87 11.29 37.78
CA ASP A 675 15.93 11.80 36.77
C ASP A 675 14.78 10.79 36.58
N ALA A 676 13.64 11.19 36.02
CA ALA A 676 12.53 10.25 35.87
C ALA A 676 12.88 9.12 34.89
N ILE A 677 12.44 7.90 35.19
CA ILE A 677 12.47 6.76 34.26
C ILE A 677 11.11 6.07 34.31
N ALA A 678 10.74 5.39 33.22
CA ALA A 678 9.51 4.61 33.15
C ALA A 678 9.77 3.20 32.61
N THR A 679 8.82 2.30 32.85
CA THR A 679 8.75 0.98 32.23
C THR A 679 7.29 0.61 32.00
N GLU A 680 7.03 -0.08 30.90
CA GLU A 680 5.72 -0.61 30.50
C GLU A 680 5.75 -2.14 30.43
N GLY A 681 6.75 -2.78 31.05
CA GLY A 681 7.00 -4.22 31.00
C GLY A 681 8.15 -4.62 30.08
N ILE A 682 8.33 -5.94 29.95
CA ILE A 682 9.28 -6.55 29.02
C ILE A 682 8.61 -7.60 28.14
N TYR A 683 9.13 -7.82 26.93
CA TYR A 683 8.82 -9.00 26.13
C TYR A 683 9.99 -9.97 26.18
N ALA A 684 9.73 -11.26 26.36
CA ALA A 684 10.73 -12.31 26.39
C ALA A 684 10.53 -13.32 25.25
N LEU A 685 11.62 -13.76 24.64
CA LEU A 685 11.64 -14.81 23.65
C LEU A 685 11.91 -16.15 24.35
N ASN A 686 10.92 -17.04 24.34
CA ASN A 686 11.05 -18.40 24.85
C ASN A 686 10.50 -19.41 23.85
N ASN A 687 11.30 -19.72 22.84
CA ASN A 687 10.86 -20.59 21.74
C ASN A 687 11.81 -21.78 21.53
N GLN A 688 12.29 -22.38 22.62
CA GLN A 688 13.20 -23.54 22.56
C GLN A 688 14.47 -23.27 21.73
N GLU A 689 14.99 -22.04 21.82
CA GLU A 689 16.18 -21.58 21.08
C GLU A 689 16.00 -21.59 19.55
N LYS A 690 14.76 -21.61 19.05
CA LYS A 690 14.45 -21.56 17.61
C LYS A 690 14.69 -20.19 17.00
N GLY A 691 14.70 -19.13 17.80
CA GLY A 691 15.06 -17.79 17.37
C GLY A 691 13.94 -17.02 16.66
N LEU A 692 14.19 -15.73 16.48
CA LEU A 692 13.29 -14.72 15.94
C LEU A 692 13.95 -14.04 14.72
N PHE A 693 13.22 -13.96 13.61
CA PHE A 693 13.72 -13.55 12.30
C PHE A 693 13.28 -12.13 11.91
N GLU A 694 14.22 -11.26 11.57
CA GLU A 694 13.94 -9.89 11.14
C GLU A 694 14.95 -9.42 10.10
N PHE A 695 14.61 -8.39 9.33
CA PHE A 695 15.59 -7.75 8.45
C PHE A 695 16.65 -7.01 9.27
N ALA A 696 17.87 -6.93 8.74
CA ALA A 696 18.97 -6.22 9.39
C ALA A 696 18.71 -4.71 9.54
N GLN A 697 17.87 -4.16 8.66
CA GLN A 697 17.49 -2.75 8.60
C GLN A 697 16.09 -2.60 7.98
N PRO A 698 15.36 -1.52 8.27
CA PRO A 698 14.01 -1.28 7.77
C PRO A 698 13.98 -0.68 6.35
N THR A 699 15.09 -0.10 5.88
CA THR A 699 15.21 0.51 4.54
C THR A 699 16.51 0.11 3.87
N LEU A 700 16.50 -0.13 2.57
CA LEU A 700 17.68 -0.42 1.75
C LEU A 700 17.62 0.38 0.45
N ALA A 701 18.58 1.28 0.24
CA ALA A 701 18.74 1.97 -1.05
C ALA A 701 19.55 1.09 -2.00
N VAL A 702 19.14 1.02 -3.26
CA VAL A 702 19.79 0.21 -4.30
C VAL A 702 19.79 0.95 -5.63
N LYS A 703 20.89 0.83 -6.35
CA LYS A 703 20.99 1.34 -7.72
C LYS A 703 20.07 0.51 -8.63
N LYS A 704 19.30 1.18 -9.48
CA LYS A 704 18.48 0.49 -10.49
C LYS A 704 19.32 -0.46 -11.34
N GLY A 705 18.80 -1.66 -11.59
CA GLY A 705 19.50 -2.74 -12.28
C GLY A 705 20.39 -3.60 -11.37
N ASP A 706 20.85 -3.10 -10.21
CA ASP A 706 21.60 -3.91 -9.25
C ASP A 706 20.64 -4.68 -8.32
N PRO A 707 20.88 -5.96 -8.01
CA PRO A 707 20.03 -6.71 -7.10
C PRO A 707 20.12 -6.16 -5.68
N ALA A 708 18.97 -6.02 -5.02
CA ALA A 708 18.90 -5.61 -3.62
C ALA A 708 19.40 -6.76 -2.72
N GLN A 709 20.43 -6.48 -1.92
CA GLN A 709 21.03 -7.44 -0.99
C GLN A 709 20.30 -7.43 0.35
N VAL A 710 19.24 -8.23 0.45
CA VAL A 710 18.37 -8.29 1.64
C VAL A 710 18.98 -9.22 2.68
N VAL A 711 19.33 -8.67 3.84
CA VAL A 711 19.90 -9.45 4.95
C VAL A 711 18.83 -9.75 6.00
N VAL A 712 18.60 -11.03 6.26
CA VAL A 712 17.69 -11.54 7.31
C VAL A 712 18.54 -12.07 8.47
N LYS A 713 18.22 -11.66 9.70
CA LYS A 713 18.90 -12.07 10.94
C LYS A 713 17.98 -12.92 11.80
N ARG A 714 18.54 -13.97 12.40
CA ARG A 714 17.94 -14.85 13.41
C ARG A 714 18.54 -14.51 14.77
N LYS A 715 17.72 -14.02 15.69
CA LYS A 715 18.11 -13.54 17.03
C LYS A 715 17.55 -14.43 18.14
N GLY A 716 18.25 -14.51 19.27
CA GLY A 716 17.78 -15.17 20.48
C GLY A 716 17.63 -16.69 20.35
N GLY A 717 18.38 -17.31 19.44
CA GLY A 717 18.39 -18.75 19.25
C GLY A 717 18.70 -19.16 17.82
N SER A 718 19.49 -20.20 17.64
CA SER A 718 19.84 -20.77 16.33
C SER A 718 19.71 -22.29 16.28
N LYS A 719 18.97 -22.88 17.23
CA LYS A 719 18.90 -24.34 17.41
C LYS A 719 17.90 -24.99 16.45
N GLY A 720 18.35 -26.04 15.79
CA GLY A 720 17.66 -26.72 14.72
C GLY A 720 17.51 -25.88 13.47
N SER A 721 17.16 -26.55 12.38
CA SER A 721 16.74 -25.88 11.16
C SER A 721 15.47 -25.06 11.40
N ALA A 722 15.33 -23.99 10.62
CA ALA A 722 14.15 -23.14 10.59
C ALA A 722 13.91 -22.66 9.15
N SER A 723 12.66 -22.62 8.73
CA SER A 723 12.26 -22.12 7.42
C SER A 723 11.33 -20.93 7.60
N LEU A 724 11.47 -19.90 6.76
CA LEU A 724 10.51 -18.81 6.67
C LEU A 724 10.34 -18.35 5.23
N LYS A 725 9.21 -17.74 4.92
CA LYS A 725 8.92 -17.24 3.59
C LYS A 725 9.32 -15.77 3.48
N LEU A 726 10.03 -15.42 2.42
CA LEU A 726 10.30 -14.04 2.04
C LEU A 726 9.52 -13.72 0.77
N ILE A 727 8.72 -12.66 0.83
CA ILE A 727 7.95 -12.16 -0.32
C ILE A 727 8.25 -10.69 -0.61
N THR A 728 8.05 -10.27 -1.85
CA THR A 728 7.96 -8.85 -2.22
C THR A 728 6.51 -8.39 -2.25
N GLU A 729 6.27 -7.13 -1.90
CA GLU A 729 5.00 -6.43 -2.08
C GLU A 729 5.23 -5.07 -2.76
N PRO A 730 4.27 -4.59 -3.55
CA PRO A 730 4.40 -3.29 -4.21
C PRO A 730 4.51 -2.12 -3.23
N GLY A 731 5.32 -1.14 -3.64
CA GLY A 731 5.39 0.20 -3.06
C GLY A 731 5.06 1.23 -4.14
N THR A 732 5.87 2.28 -4.27
CA THR A 732 5.76 3.22 -5.42
C THR A 732 6.32 2.66 -6.73
N GLY A 733 7.16 1.62 -6.66
CA GLY A 733 7.76 0.92 -7.79
C GLY A 733 6.86 -0.19 -8.33
N VAL A 734 6.72 -0.22 -9.65
CA VAL A 734 5.88 -1.20 -10.37
C VAL A 734 6.63 -2.53 -10.52
N HIS A 735 5.98 -3.64 -10.16
CA HIS A 735 6.54 -4.98 -10.36
C HIS A 735 6.75 -5.27 -11.85
N GLY A 736 7.79 -6.03 -12.21
CA GLY A 736 8.15 -6.25 -13.62
C GLY A 736 8.74 -5.03 -14.35
N LYS A 737 8.74 -3.83 -13.74
CA LYS A 737 9.39 -2.61 -14.25
C LYS A 737 10.54 -2.11 -13.38
N VAL A 738 10.36 -2.12 -12.06
CA VAL A 738 11.36 -1.66 -11.07
C VAL A 738 12.04 -2.83 -10.35
N TYR A 739 11.31 -3.91 -10.11
CA TYR A 739 11.80 -5.13 -9.47
C TYR A 739 11.08 -6.37 -10.00
N LYS A 740 11.63 -7.57 -9.77
CA LYS A 740 10.94 -8.83 -10.05
C LYS A 740 10.38 -9.42 -8.75
N ASP A 741 9.16 -9.92 -8.81
CA ASP A 741 8.53 -10.56 -7.66
C ASP A 741 9.41 -11.70 -7.14
N THR A 742 9.74 -11.62 -5.86
CA THR A 742 10.52 -12.64 -5.17
C THR A 742 9.63 -13.28 -4.14
N ASN A 743 9.42 -14.58 -4.26
CA ASN A 743 8.68 -15.39 -3.31
C ASN A 743 9.47 -16.67 -3.08
N VAL A 744 10.25 -16.68 -2.01
CA VAL A 744 11.22 -17.74 -1.72
C VAL A 744 11.03 -18.24 -0.30
N THR A 745 11.31 -19.53 -0.10
CA THR A 745 11.45 -20.09 1.25
C THR A 745 12.93 -20.05 1.63
N LEU A 746 13.23 -19.41 2.75
CA LEU A 746 14.56 -19.29 3.32
C LEU A 746 14.77 -20.41 4.34
N GLU A 747 15.64 -21.34 4.00
CA GLU A 747 16.00 -22.48 4.86
C GLU A 747 17.24 -22.16 5.66
N PHE A 748 17.12 -21.92 6.97
CA PHE A 748 18.24 -21.75 7.89
C PHE A 748 18.69 -23.11 8.44
N ALA A 749 19.98 -23.41 8.34
CA ALA A 749 20.58 -24.57 8.98
C ALA A 749 20.67 -24.41 10.51
N ASP A 750 20.88 -25.52 11.22
CA ASP A 750 21.22 -25.49 12.64
C ASP A 750 22.49 -24.64 12.86
N GLY A 751 22.42 -23.69 13.79
CA GLY A 751 23.47 -22.71 14.08
C GLY A 751 23.53 -21.49 13.15
N GLU A 752 22.77 -21.45 12.04
CA GLU A 752 22.80 -20.32 11.11
C GLU A 752 22.02 -19.11 11.65
N THR A 753 22.68 -17.94 11.75
CA THR A 753 22.13 -16.73 12.37
C THR A 753 21.81 -15.60 11.39
N GLU A 754 22.25 -15.69 10.14
CA GLU A 754 21.94 -14.69 9.12
C GLU A 754 21.93 -15.31 7.73
N LYS A 755 21.19 -14.67 6.81
CA LYS A 755 21.12 -15.05 5.41
C LYS A 755 20.95 -13.82 4.53
N THR A 756 21.65 -13.80 3.40
CA THR A 756 21.48 -12.75 2.39
C THR A 756 20.71 -13.31 1.20
N VAL A 757 19.71 -12.57 0.76
CA VAL A 757 18.81 -12.90 -0.34
C VAL A 757 18.91 -11.78 -1.36
N GLN A 758 19.09 -12.14 -2.62
CA GLN A 758 19.07 -11.17 -3.72
C GLN A 758 17.64 -11.02 -4.22
N VAL A 759 17.10 -9.81 -4.13
CA VAL A 759 15.84 -9.44 -4.77
C VAL A 759 16.19 -8.68 -6.05
N PRO A 760 15.86 -9.20 -7.25
CA PRO A 760 16.23 -8.56 -8.50
C PRO A 760 15.53 -7.20 -8.66
N THR A 761 16.31 -6.16 -8.89
CA THR A 761 15.79 -4.89 -9.41
C THR A 761 15.97 -4.85 -10.92
N LEU A 762 15.28 -3.92 -11.58
CA LEU A 762 15.33 -3.74 -13.02
C LEU A 762 15.89 -2.35 -13.33
N ASP A 763 16.61 -2.26 -14.45
CA ASP A 763 16.97 -0.96 -15.01
C ASP A 763 15.77 -0.43 -15.80
N PHE A 764 15.43 0.84 -15.59
CA PHE A 764 14.28 1.49 -16.18
C PHE A 764 14.62 2.92 -16.61
N ALA A 765 13.90 3.39 -17.63
CA ALA A 765 13.93 4.78 -18.06
C ALA A 765 13.13 5.65 -17.08
N GLY A 766 13.72 6.77 -16.65
CA GLY A 766 13.15 7.71 -15.69
C GLY A 766 14.03 8.95 -15.55
N LYS A 767 13.58 9.96 -14.79
CA LYS A 767 14.39 11.14 -14.47
C LYS A 767 15.55 10.75 -13.56
N ALA A 768 16.62 11.57 -13.54
CA ALA A 768 17.79 11.35 -12.69
C ALA A 768 17.44 11.33 -11.18
N THR A 769 16.37 12.03 -10.79
CA THR A 769 15.86 12.17 -9.42
C THR A 769 14.83 11.12 -9.03
N ASP A 770 14.40 10.24 -9.94
CA ASP A 770 13.35 9.28 -9.63
C ASP A 770 13.83 8.28 -8.57
N VAL A 771 13.03 8.12 -7.52
CA VAL A 771 13.17 7.09 -6.50
C VAL A 771 11.86 6.33 -6.46
N TYR A 772 11.92 5.02 -6.71
CA TYR A 772 10.80 4.12 -6.58
C TYR A 772 11.07 3.14 -5.45
N ASP A 773 10.04 2.64 -4.79
CA ASP A 773 10.20 1.69 -3.69
C ASP A 773 9.32 0.46 -3.82
N PHE A 774 9.74 -0.62 -3.21
CA PHE A 774 8.91 -1.80 -2.98
C PHE A 774 9.22 -2.36 -1.59
N LYS A 775 8.36 -3.24 -1.10
CA LYS A 775 8.50 -3.84 0.22
C LYS A 775 8.96 -5.27 0.10
N VAL A 776 9.75 -5.73 1.06
CA VAL A 776 10.12 -7.12 1.25
C VAL A 776 9.60 -7.51 2.63
N LYS A 777 8.91 -8.65 2.74
CA LYS A 777 8.30 -9.12 3.99
C LYS A 777 8.75 -10.51 4.35
N LEU A 778 8.91 -10.74 5.65
CA LEU A 778 9.06 -12.06 6.24
C LEU A 778 7.68 -12.57 6.69
N LEU A 779 7.33 -13.76 6.24
CA LEU A 779 6.08 -14.44 6.56
C LEU A 779 6.35 -15.84 7.11
N HIS A 780 5.44 -16.31 7.96
CA HIS A 780 5.28 -17.71 8.35
C HIS A 780 6.59 -18.47 8.56
N PRO A 781 7.32 -18.20 9.66
CA PRO A 781 8.29 -19.18 10.14
C PRO A 781 7.59 -20.52 10.42
N ASP A 782 8.29 -21.63 10.21
CA ASP A 782 7.83 -22.96 10.61
C ASP A 782 7.48 -23.08 12.11
N GLN A 783 6.91 -24.23 12.51
CA GLN A 783 6.42 -24.45 13.87
C GLN A 783 7.55 -24.29 14.92
N GLY A 784 7.64 -23.10 15.51
CA GLY A 784 8.48 -22.76 16.67
C GLY A 784 9.30 -21.47 16.52
N SER A 785 9.62 -21.02 15.31
CA SER A 785 10.33 -19.77 15.08
C SER A 785 9.38 -18.56 15.00
N LEU A 786 9.87 -17.35 15.27
CA LEU A 786 9.05 -16.11 15.26
C LEU A 786 9.56 -15.11 14.21
N VAL A 787 8.69 -14.21 13.74
CA VAL A 787 9.12 -13.01 13.00
C VAL A 787 9.35 -11.89 14.02
N GLY A 788 10.33 -11.02 13.79
CA GLY A 788 10.80 -10.01 14.72
C GLY A 788 10.27 -8.60 14.54
N PHE A 789 11.04 -7.62 15.04
CA PHE A 789 10.64 -6.20 15.11
C PHE A 789 10.76 -5.48 13.77
N ILE A 790 11.53 -6.03 12.84
CA ILE A 790 11.68 -5.52 11.47
C ILE A 790 11.19 -6.62 10.52
N PRO A 791 9.86 -6.87 10.47
CA PRO A 791 9.27 -7.91 9.61
C PRO A 791 9.15 -7.47 8.14
N GLU A 792 9.34 -6.18 7.87
CA GLU A 792 9.21 -5.53 6.58
C GLU A 792 10.44 -4.64 6.33
N LEU A 793 10.94 -4.67 5.10
CA LEU A 793 12.04 -3.86 4.59
C LEU A 793 11.54 -3.08 3.37
N THR A 794 11.69 -1.76 3.37
CA THR A 794 11.46 -0.93 2.18
C THR A 794 12.74 -0.87 1.34
N VAL A 795 12.69 -1.37 0.12
CA VAL A 795 13.79 -1.26 -0.85
C VAL A 795 13.52 -0.06 -1.75
N GLN A 796 14.41 0.92 -1.75
CA GLN A 796 14.35 2.11 -2.60
C GLN A 796 15.29 1.95 -3.79
N VAL A 797 14.74 1.87 -5.00
CA VAL A 797 15.45 1.73 -6.26
C VAL A 797 15.60 3.10 -6.92
N MET A 798 16.84 3.50 -7.19
CA MET A 798 17.18 4.85 -7.65
C MET A 798 18.39 4.88 -8.57
N ASN A 799 18.71 6.03 -9.16
CA ASN A 799 19.98 6.20 -9.88
C ASN A 799 21.17 6.21 -8.91
N GLU A 800 22.36 5.85 -9.39
CA GLU A 800 23.58 5.76 -8.56
C GLU A 800 23.86 7.06 -7.79
N ASP A 801 23.67 8.21 -8.43
CA ASP A 801 23.92 9.52 -7.83
C ASP A 801 22.95 9.89 -6.70
N GLN A 802 21.80 9.22 -6.60
CA GLN A 802 20.81 9.42 -5.53
C GLN A 802 21.07 8.54 -4.31
N LEU A 803 21.98 7.57 -4.41
CA LEU A 803 22.33 6.72 -3.28
C LEU A 803 22.84 7.56 -2.11
N PRO A 804 22.42 7.29 -0.86
CA PRO A 804 22.81 8.08 0.31
C PRO A 804 24.32 8.27 0.43
N GLU A 805 25.13 7.27 0.11
CA GLU A 805 26.60 7.32 0.12
C GLU A 805 27.21 8.22 -0.96
N ASN A 806 26.47 8.53 -2.03
CA ASN A 806 26.90 9.37 -3.14
C ASN A 806 26.33 10.80 -3.05
N ARG A 807 25.59 11.11 -1.97
CA ARG A 807 25.07 12.43 -1.68
C ARG A 807 25.84 13.04 -0.52
N LYS A 808 26.54 14.14 -0.80
CA LYS A 808 27.35 14.85 0.20
C LYS A 808 26.68 16.15 0.60
N GLU A 809 26.24 16.23 1.85
CA GLU A 809 25.77 17.48 2.42
C GLU A 809 26.95 18.41 2.73
N VAL A 810 26.76 19.68 2.40
CA VAL A 810 27.67 20.79 2.61
C VAL A 810 26.91 21.85 3.38
N ASP A 811 27.50 22.24 4.51
CA ASP A 811 26.97 23.29 5.37
C ASP A 811 26.91 24.63 4.63
N ASP A 812 25.86 25.41 4.86
CA ASP A 812 25.74 26.75 4.28
C ASP A 812 26.84 27.71 4.76
N GLN A 813 27.54 27.43 5.86
CA GLN A 813 28.64 28.25 6.35
C GLN A 813 30.02 27.63 6.06
N ASP A 814 30.12 26.63 5.17
CA ASP A 814 31.40 26.08 4.77
C ASP A 814 32.31 27.17 4.17
N PRO A 815 33.56 27.33 4.64
CA PRO A 815 34.45 28.42 4.21
C PRO A 815 34.84 28.38 2.74
N LYS A 816 34.54 27.29 2.00
CA LYS A 816 34.76 27.19 0.56
C LYS A 816 33.62 27.82 -0.26
N LEU A 817 32.48 28.12 0.35
CA LEU A 817 31.40 28.86 -0.29
C LEU A 817 31.77 30.33 -0.41
N HIS A 818 31.36 30.96 -1.52
CA HIS A 818 31.61 32.37 -1.75
C HIS A 818 30.30 33.16 -1.66
N TYR A 819 30.18 33.94 -0.59
CA TYR A 819 29.10 34.88 -0.38
C TYR A 819 29.53 36.29 -0.78
N SER A 820 28.61 37.03 -1.42
CA SER A 820 28.77 38.46 -1.65
C SER A 820 28.76 39.26 -0.33
N GLU A 821 29.02 40.56 -0.41
CA GLU A 821 28.85 41.45 0.74
C GLU A 821 27.38 41.49 1.19
N GLY A 822 27.14 41.54 2.50
CA GLY A 822 25.79 41.70 3.08
C GLY A 822 25.06 40.41 3.47
N TRP A 823 25.74 39.26 3.50
CA TRP A 823 25.20 38.01 4.06
C TRP A 823 25.37 37.94 5.59
N HIS A 824 24.35 37.42 6.25
CA HIS A 824 24.34 37.11 7.67
C HIS A 824 24.42 35.60 7.88
N HIS A 825 25.13 35.21 8.94
CA HIS A 825 25.34 33.82 9.33
C HIS A 825 24.91 33.66 10.78
N GLU A 826 23.95 32.77 11.03
CA GLU A 826 23.41 32.47 12.36
C GLU A 826 23.79 31.05 12.78
N THR A 827 23.96 30.84 14.09
CA THR A 827 24.37 29.57 14.70
C THR A 827 23.47 29.26 15.90
N ASP A 828 23.38 28.00 16.29
CA ASP A 828 22.52 27.47 17.38
C ASP A 828 21.01 27.47 17.10
N ASN A 829 20.60 27.48 15.83
CA ASN A 829 19.19 27.41 15.45
C ASN A 829 18.72 25.96 15.18
N LYS A 830 18.03 25.37 16.15
CA LYS A 830 17.57 23.96 16.09
C LYS A 830 16.58 23.64 14.97
N ASP A 831 16.02 24.66 14.33
CA ASP A 831 15.07 24.49 13.23
C ASP A 831 15.78 24.18 11.89
N PHE A 832 17.11 24.28 11.83
CA PHE A 832 17.92 24.17 10.62
C PHE A 832 18.98 23.06 10.68
N SER A 833 19.46 22.65 9.51
CA SER A 833 20.49 21.62 9.42
C SER A 833 21.77 22.10 10.08
N ASN A 834 22.45 21.23 10.84
CA ASN A 834 23.64 21.55 11.63
C ASN A 834 23.50 22.72 12.63
N GLY A 835 22.31 23.28 12.79
CA GLY A 835 22.06 24.44 13.64
C GLY A 835 22.45 25.79 13.01
N THR A 836 22.66 25.86 11.69
CA THR A 836 23.15 27.05 10.97
C THR A 836 22.15 27.56 9.94
N GLU A 837 22.15 28.87 9.68
CA GLU A 837 21.44 29.45 8.53
C GLU A 837 22.15 30.69 7.98
N SER A 838 22.04 30.91 6.67
CA SER A 838 22.66 32.02 5.97
C SER A 838 21.65 32.76 5.10
N TRP A 839 21.57 34.07 5.26
CA TRP A 839 20.57 34.88 4.56
C TRP A 839 21.05 36.30 4.23
N SER A 840 20.43 36.91 3.24
CA SER A 840 20.64 38.32 2.88
C SER A 840 19.35 38.93 2.32
N SER A 841 19.27 40.26 2.23
CA SER A 841 18.13 40.97 1.64
C SER A 841 18.53 42.34 1.11
N PHE A 842 17.72 42.92 0.20
CA PHE A 842 17.99 44.25 -0.34
C PHE A 842 18.06 45.35 0.73
N ASN A 843 17.36 45.20 1.86
CA ASN A 843 17.38 46.19 2.94
C ASN A 843 18.67 46.16 3.77
N GLN A 844 19.43 45.06 3.71
CA GLN A 844 20.70 44.93 4.45
C GLN A 844 21.88 45.52 3.67
N VAL A 845 21.76 45.64 2.35
CA VAL A 845 22.82 46.20 1.50
C VAL A 845 22.53 47.68 1.22
N THR A 846 23.37 48.56 1.78
CA THR A 846 23.08 50.01 1.81
C THR A 846 23.42 50.75 0.53
N ASP A 847 24.33 50.24 -0.29
CA ASP A 847 24.69 50.85 -1.57
C ASP A 847 24.03 50.14 -2.75
N GLU A 848 23.63 50.93 -3.75
CA GLU A 848 22.89 50.46 -4.92
C GLU A 848 23.72 49.56 -5.86
N GLU A 849 25.04 49.51 -5.69
CA GLU A 849 25.89 48.58 -6.45
C GLU A 849 25.90 47.21 -5.77
N GLY A 850 26.09 47.13 -4.45
CA GLY A 850 26.04 45.88 -3.69
C GLY A 850 24.69 45.15 -3.81
N LYS A 851 23.58 45.88 -3.88
CA LYS A 851 22.24 45.28 -4.11
C LYS A 851 22.13 44.49 -5.42
N LYS A 852 23.02 44.73 -6.40
CA LYS A 852 23.03 43.99 -7.68
C LYS A 852 23.80 42.68 -7.63
N HIS A 853 24.43 42.37 -6.50
CA HIS A 853 25.34 41.25 -6.36
C HIS A 853 25.00 40.40 -5.13
N ILE A 854 23.74 40.34 -4.68
CA ILE A 854 23.34 39.50 -3.53
C ILE A 854 23.30 38.04 -3.98
N GLU A 855 24.44 37.37 -3.93
CA GLU A 855 24.64 36.04 -4.49
C GLU A 855 25.45 35.12 -3.58
N VAL A 856 25.22 33.82 -3.75
CA VAL A 856 26.06 32.74 -3.23
C VAL A 856 26.58 31.92 -4.41
N THR A 857 27.87 31.64 -4.41
CA THR A 857 28.54 30.81 -5.42
C THR A 857 29.14 29.58 -4.76
N ILE A 858 28.84 28.42 -5.33
CA ILE A 858 29.39 27.11 -4.96
C ILE A 858 30.17 26.53 -6.14
N THR A 859 31.41 26.12 -5.88
CA THR A 859 32.26 25.42 -6.85
C THR A 859 32.45 23.99 -6.39
N PHE A 860 32.16 23.02 -7.25
CA PHE A 860 32.16 21.62 -6.88
C PHE A 860 32.59 20.72 -8.04
N LYS A 861 33.04 19.50 -7.71
CA LYS A 861 33.12 18.37 -8.63
C LYS A 861 31.92 17.47 -8.37
N GLY A 862 31.25 16.98 -9.40
CA GLY A 862 30.10 16.08 -9.24
C GLY A 862 29.23 15.99 -10.48
N THR A 863 28.04 15.42 -10.32
CA THR A 863 27.01 15.28 -11.36
C THR A 863 25.70 15.95 -10.96
N GLY A 864 25.65 16.63 -9.81
CA GLY A 864 24.48 17.40 -9.40
C GLY A 864 24.71 18.24 -8.15
N VAL A 865 23.81 19.20 -7.95
CA VAL A 865 23.76 20.08 -6.79
C VAL A 865 22.30 20.43 -6.47
N GLU A 866 21.91 20.25 -5.21
CA GLU A 866 20.65 20.73 -4.65
C GLU A 866 20.93 21.81 -3.60
N VAL A 867 20.23 22.94 -3.68
CA VAL A 867 20.27 24.03 -2.70
C VAL A 867 18.99 23.95 -1.87
N ARG A 868 19.15 23.63 -0.59
CA ARG A 868 18.05 23.61 0.39
C ARG A 868 18.00 24.95 1.11
N GLY A 869 16.80 25.42 1.39
CA GLY A 869 16.60 26.67 2.12
C GLY A 869 15.16 26.87 2.53
N VAL A 870 14.79 28.13 2.70
CA VAL A 870 13.46 28.52 3.21
C VAL A 870 12.67 29.20 2.11
N VAL A 871 11.40 28.81 1.99
CA VAL A 871 10.42 29.60 1.25
C VAL A 871 9.58 30.42 2.22
N ASP A 872 9.37 31.70 1.92
CA ASP A 872 8.68 32.65 2.79
C ASP A 872 8.02 33.79 1.97
N PRO A 873 6.90 34.39 2.43
CA PRO A 873 6.29 35.52 1.75
C PRO A 873 7.20 36.74 1.56
N SER A 874 8.28 36.86 2.34
CA SER A 874 9.27 37.94 2.24
C SER A 874 10.45 37.61 1.31
N HIS A 875 10.58 36.39 0.80
CA HIS A 875 11.68 36.01 -0.08
C HIS A 875 11.41 36.39 -1.53
N GLY A 876 12.46 36.44 -2.35
CA GLY A 876 12.41 36.85 -3.75
C GLY A 876 12.64 35.74 -4.76
N LEU A 877 12.62 36.16 -6.03
CA LEU A 877 12.92 35.34 -7.20
C LEU A 877 14.42 35.32 -7.46
N TYR A 878 14.92 34.22 -8.03
CA TYR A 878 16.34 33.99 -8.23
C TYR A 878 16.69 33.83 -9.71
N SER A 879 17.81 34.42 -10.13
CA SER A 879 18.52 33.94 -11.32
C SER A 879 19.56 32.90 -10.92
N VAL A 880 19.60 31.82 -11.69
CA VAL A 880 20.50 30.69 -11.45
C VAL A 880 21.43 30.58 -12.63
N THR A 881 22.74 30.56 -12.37
CA THR A 881 23.75 30.32 -13.42
C THR A 881 24.58 29.11 -13.08
N LEU A 882 24.83 28.25 -14.07
CA LEU A 882 25.71 27.10 -14.01
C LEU A 882 26.78 27.26 -15.07
N ASP A 883 28.05 27.19 -14.67
CA ASP A 883 29.22 27.30 -15.54
C ASP A 883 29.18 28.56 -16.43
N GLY A 884 28.77 29.68 -15.82
CA GLY A 884 28.64 30.99 -16.48
C GLY A 884 27.43 31.15 -17.40
N LYS A 885 26.54 30.16 -17.49
CA LYS A 885 25.31 30.21 -18.31
C LYS A 885 24.07 30.25 -17.43
N GLU A 886 23.12 31.10 -17.77
CA GLU A 886 21.82 31.18 -17.09
C GLU A 886 20.98 29.92 -17.35
N ILE A 887 20.36 29.42 -16.30
CA ILE A 887 19.52 28.22 -16.30
C ILE A 887 18.07 28.63 -16.17
N ALA A 888 17.27 28.31 -17.19
CA ALA A 888 15.83 28.48 -17.13
C ALA A 888 15.22 27.46 -16.16
N PHE A 889 14.10 27.87 -15.54
CA PHE A 889 13.33 26.96 -14.70
C PHE A 889 12.70 25.84 -15.54
N GLU A 890 12.71 24.62 -15.00
CA GLU A 890 11.96 23.48 -15.50
C GLU A 890 11.31 22.77 -14.30
N GLU A 891 10.12 22.20 -14.51
CA GLU A 891 9.39 21.51 -13.45
C GLU A 891 10.24 20.41 -12.78
N GLY A 892 10.31 20.46 -11.45
CA GLY A 892 11.11 19.55 -10.64
C GLY A 892 12.57 19.98 -10.41
N ARG A 893 13.01 21.11 -10.97
CA ARG A 893 14.35 21.67 -10.71
C ARG A 893 14.44 22.57 -9.48
N GLY A 894 13.38 22.76 -8.72
CA GLY A 894 13.38 23.63 -7.55
C GLY A 894 11.99 24.17 -7.25
N TYR A 895 11.92 25.08 -6.30
CA TYR A 895 10.70 25.77 -5.94
C TYR A 895 10.44 26.89 -6.96
N ASP A 896 9.20 26.95 -7.45
CA ASP A 896 8.83 27.79 -8.58
C ASP A 896 7.87 28.92 -8.19
N TYR A 897 7.89 29.97 -9.00
CA TYR A 897 6.87 31.01 -8.97
C TYR A 897 6.56 31.48 -10.40
N GLU A 898 5.27 31.62 -10.70
CA GLU A 898 4.79 31.99 -12.02
C GLU A 898 4.50 33.50 -12.10
N ILE A 899 5.01 34.14 -13.16
CA ILE A 899 4.71 35.54 -13.52
C ILE A 899 4.27 35.56 -14.99
N GLU A 900 3.02 35.95 -15.23
CA GLU A 900 2.48 36.10 -16.59
C GLU A 900 2.62 34.84 -17.49
N GLY A 901 2.68 33.64 -16.89
CA GLY A 901 2.84 32.36 -17.58
C GLY A 901 4.28 31.83 -17.65
N ASP A 902 5.27 32.62 -17.24
CA ASP A 902 6.68 32.22 -17.16
C ASP A 902 7.05 31.79 -15.73
N HIS A 903 7.78 30.69 -15.59
CA HIS A 903 8.21 30.15 -14.30
C HIS A 903 9.66 30.52 -13.97
N TYR A 904 9.93 30.78 -12.70
CA TYR A 904 11.24 31.18 -12.18
C TYR A 904 11.58 30.44 -10.89
N PHE A 905 12.88 30.23 -10.63
CA PHE A 905 13.36 29.79 -9.31
C PHE A 905 13.00 30.82 -8.25
N SER A 906 12.49 30.39 -7.11
CA SER A 906 11.93 31.31 -6.13
C SER A 906 12.08 30.81 -4.70
N GLY A 907 12.34 31.73 -3.78
CA GLY A 907 12.10 31.53 -2.36
C GLY A 907 10.73 32.04 -1.91
N TYR A 908 9.96 32.68 -2.78
CA TYR A 908 8.66 33.21 -2.41
C TYR A 908 7.62 32.09 -2.26
N GLY A 909 6.94 32.04 -1.11
CA GLY A 909 5.77 31.18 -0.91
C GLY A 909 4.73 31.83 -0.01
N ASP A 910 3.46 31.41 -0.11
CA ASP A 910 2.35 31.98 0.68
C ASP A 910 2.51 31.80 2.20
N GLN A 911 3.31 30.81 2.60
CA GLN A 911 3.61 30.50 3.99
C GLN A 911 5.08 30.15 4.13
N ARG A 912 5.65 30.45 5.30
CA ARG A 912 7.00 30.03 5.66
C ARG A 912 7.08 28.52 5.71
N LYS A 913 7.92 27.90 4.88
CA LYS A 913 8.26 26.48 4.94
C LYS A 913 9.78 26.31 4.95
N LEU A 914 10.27 25.52 5.89
CA LEU A 914 11.68 25.18 6.01
C LEU A 914 12.02 24.00 5.10
N ASP A 915 13.31 23.76 4.89
CA ASP A 915 13.86 22.60 4.18
C ASP A 915 13.23 22.36 2.80
N GLN A 916 13.14 23.43 2.00
CA GLN A 916 12.64 23.36 0.62
C GLN A 916 13.81 23.33 -0.36
N SER A 917 13.63 22.59 -1.46
CA SER A 917 14.55 22.60 -2.60
C SER A 917 14.39 23.89 -3.39
N LEU A 918 15.27 24.87 -3.20
CA LEU A 918 15.26 26.13 -3.95
C LEU A 918 15.78 25.94 -5.38
N VAL A 919 16.82 25.12 -5.53
CA VAL A 919 17.41 24.72 -6.81
C VAL A 919 17.84 23.26 -6.73
N ASN A 920 17.61 22.47 -7.77
CA ASN A 920 17.93 21.06 -7.87
C ASN A 920 18.35 20.74 -9.30
N LEU A 921 19.67 20.75 -9.54
CA LEU A 921 20.25 20.43 -10.83
C LEU A 921 20.92 19.06 -10.73
N GLN A 922 20.34 18.05 -11.39
CA GLN A 922 20.85 16.68 -11.41
C GLN A 922 21.14 16.23 -12.84
N GLY A 923 22.02 15.25 -13.01
CA GLY A 923 22.41 14.73 -14.32
C GLY A 923 23.36 15.66 -15.08
N LEU A 924 24.13 16.46 -14.37
CA LEU A 924 25.23 17.24 -14.94
C LEU A 924 26.32 16.31 -15.48
N ALA A 925 27.10 16.82 -16.45
CA ALA A 925 28.25 16.08 -16.95
C ALA A 925 29.22 15.79 -15.79
N LYS A 926 29.89 14.64 -15.79
CA LYS A 926 30.90 14.37 -14.76
C LYS A 926 32.06 15.38 -14.92
N GLY A 927 32.31 16.17 -13.89
CA GLY A 927 33.40 17.14 -13.92
C GLY A 927 33.27 18.21 -12.84
N TYR A 928 33.98 19.31 -13.05
CA TYR A 928 33.92 20.52 -12.25
C TYR A 928 32.80 21.42 -12.73
N HIS A 929 32.10 22.04 -11.77
CA HIS A 929 31.01 22.96 -12.00
C HIS A 929 31.07 24.14 -11.04
N GLN A 930 30.47 25.24 -11.45
CA GLN A 930 30.18 26.38 -10.59
C GLN A 930 28.73 26.80 -10.73
N LEU A 931 27.99 26.71 -9.62
CA LEU A 931 26.63 27.21 -9.51
C LEU A 931 26.66 28.55 -8.78
N ARG A 932 25.91 29.52 -9.29
CA ARG A 932 25.63 30.78 -8.61
C ARG A 932 24.13 30.99 -8.52
N LEU A 933 23.67 31.26 -7.30
CA LEU A 933 22.29 31.61 -6.99
C LEU A 933 22.26 33.10 -6.60
N HIS A 934 21.50 33.89 -7.37
CA HIS A 934 21.49 35.34 -7.25
C HIS A 934 20.07 35.86 -7.00
N LEU A 935 19.89 36.70 -5.98
CA LEU A 935 18.63 37.41 -5.73
C LEU A 935 18.48 38.54 -6.76
N ASP A 936 17.77 38.26 -7.85
CA ASP A 936 17.87 39.07 -9.05
C ASP A 936 17.11 40.41 -8.94
N PRO A 937 17.78 41.58 -9.02
CA PRO A 937 17.13 42.89 -8.97
C PRO A 937 16.30 43.23 -10.23
N ALA A 938 16.39 42.45 -11.30
CA ALA A 938 15.52 42.57 -12.47
C ALA A 938 14.20 41.81 -12.30
N LEU A 939 14.20 40.73 -11.50
CA LEU A 939 13.00 39.94 -11.17
C LEU A 939 12.30 40.44 -9.90
N ASN A 940 12.98 41.23 -9.08
CA ASN A 940 12.49 41.74 -7.80
C ASN A 940 12.55 43.28 -7.76
N ASP A 941 11.76 43.91 -6.88
CA ASP A 941 11.91 45.35 -6.59
C ASP A 941 13.10 45.58 -5.64
N PRO A 942 14.20 46.25 -6.05
CA PRO A 942 15.38 46.48 -5.19
C PRO A 942 15.15 47.46 -4.03
N GLN A 943 13.98 48.11 -3.97
CA GLN A 943 13.55 48.94 -2.85
C GLN A 943 12.66 48.18 -1.86
N SER A 944 12.34 46.93 -2.14
CA SER A 944 11.57 46.05 -1.26
C SER A 944 12.45 45.35 -0.22
N SER A 945 11.83 44.69 0.76
CA SER A 945 12.51 43.87 1.76
C SER A 945 12.75 42.42 1.30
N ARG A 946 12.85 42.17 -0.01
CA ARG A 946 13.00 40.80 -0.54
C ARG A 946 14.31 40.18 -0.09
N ALA A 947 14.23 38.93 0.35
CA ALA A 947 15.35 38.19 0.92
C ALA A 947 15.66 36.88 0.17
N ILE A 948 16.85 36.35 0.43
CA ILE A 948 17.33 35.02 0.07
C ILE A 948 17.83 34.33 1.33
N GLN A 949 17.54 33.03 1.47
CA GLN A 949 17.96 32.24 2.62
C GLN A 949 18.29 30.80 2.19
N VAL A 950 19.51 30.36 2.49
CA VAL A 950 20.00 29.00 2.24
C VAL A 950 20.33 28.31 3.57
N ASP A 951 20.16 26.99 3.60
CA ASP A 951 20.35 26.13 4.78
C ASP A 951 21.45 25.09 4.53
N ARG A 952 21.45 24.43 3.38
CA ARG A 952 22.53 23.50 2.99
C ARG A 952 22.59 23.26 1.49
N PHE A 953 23.71 22.71 1.06
CA PHE A 953 23.93 22.26 -0.31
C PHE A 953 24.10 20.74 -0.30
N ILE A 954 23.57 20.05 -1.30
CA ILE A 954 23.73 18.60 -1.43
C ILE A 954 24.35 18.32 -2.80
N LEU A 955 25.60 17.87 -2.78
CA LEU A 955 26.34 17.48 -3.97
C LEU A 955 26.04 16.02 -4.32
N SER A 956 25.83 15.74 -5.59
CA SER A 956 25.54 14.40 -6.10
C SER A 956 26.73 13.85 -6.90
N GLY A 957 26.96 12.55 -6.75
CA GLY A 957 27.94 11.78 -7.52
C GLY A 957 28.99 11.13 -6.63
N LYS A 958 29.45 9.95 -7.02
CA LYS A 958 30.40 9.11 -6.27
C LYS A 958 31.71 9.80 -5.87
N ASP A 959 32.19 10.69 -6.74
CA ASP A 959 33.43 11.46 -6.53
C ASP A 959 33.14 12.92 -6.19
N SER A 960 31.95 13.22 -5.64
CA SER A 960 31.51 14.60 -5.42
C SER A 960 32.33 15.31 -4.33
N GLN A 961 32.70 16.56 -4.61
CA GLN A 961 33.59 17.33 -3.75
C GLN A 961 33.31 18.83 -3.85
N LEU A 962 33.24 19.50 -2.70
CA LEU A 962 33.27 20.96 -2.60
C LEU A 962 34.71 21.49 -2.74
N LEU A 963 34.87 22.55 -3.54
CA LEU A 963 36.17 23.13 -3.89
C LEU A 963 36.18 24.63 -3.62
N SER A 964 37.30 25.14 -3.08
CA SER A 964 37.59 26.58 -3.10
C SER A 964 38.16 26.99 -4.46
N GLN A 965 38.19 28.30 -4.73
CA GLN A 965 38.80 28.83 -5.95
C GLN A 965 40.31 28.53 -6.01
N GLU A 966 41.01 28.58 -4.88
CA GLU A 966 42.44 28.25 -4.78
C GLU A 966 42.69 26.77 -5.08
N GLU A 967 41.85 25.87 -4.55
CA GLU A 967 41.94 24.44 -4.82
C GLU A 967 41.75 24.16 -6.31
N LEU A 968 40.74 24.78 -6.95
CA LEU A 968 40.52 24.65 -8.39
C LEU A 968 41.71 25.16 -9.20
N GLN A 969 42.29 26.31 -8.84
CA GLN A 969 43.49 26.83 -9.49
C GLN A 969 44.71 25.93 -9.31
N GLN A 970 44.83 25.26 -8.15
CA GLN A 970 45.92 24.33 -7.89
C GLN A 970 45.77 23.07 -8.76
N ILE A 971 44.56 22.52 -8.87
CA ILE A 971 44.24 21.38 -9.75
C ILE A 971 44.64 21.69 -11.20
N ILE A 972 44.25 22.85 -11.72
CA ILE A 972 44.60 23.28 -13.07
C ILE A 972 46.12 23.38 -13.24
N ARG A 973 46.81 24.01 -12.28
CA ARG A 973 48.28 24.18 -12.34
C ARG A 973 49.01 22.84 -12.35
N GLU A 974 48.64 21.93 -11.46
CA GLU A 974 49.24 20.60 -11.37
C GLU A 974 48.99 19.77 -12.63
N GLY A 975 47.74 19.75 -13.12
CA GLY A 975 47.41 19.02 -14.34
C GLY A 975 48.08 19.59 -15.58
N VAL A 976 48.18 20.92 -15.72
CA VAL A 976 48.95 21.56 -16.81
C VAL A 976 50.42 21.15 -16.77
N GLU A 977 51.07 21.15 -15.60
CA GLU A 977 52.47 20.73 -15.48
C GLU A 977 52.66 19.25 -15.81
N LYS A 978 51.71 18.39 -15.40
CA LYS A 978 51.72 16.96 -15.74
C LYS A 978 51.51 16.72 -17.24
N ILE A 979 50.60 17.44 -17.88
CA ILE A 979 50.37 17.40 -19.33
C ILE A 979 51.64 17.83 -20.07
N LYS A 980 52.30 18.92 -19.64
CA LYS A 980 53.59 19.37 -20.22
C LYS A 980 54.72 18.37 -20.04
N ALA A 981 54.75 17.66 -18.91
CA ALA A 981 55.75 16.64 -18.64
C ALA A 981 55.53 15.34 -19.44
N THR A 982 54.34 15.16 -20.02
CA THR A 982 53.98 13.95 -20.77
C THR A 982 54.50 14.03 -22.21
N SER A 983 55.32 13.05 -22.62
CA SER A 983 55.81 12.97 -24.00
C SER A 983 54.69 12.60 -24.97
N LEU A 984 54.47 13.42 -26.00
CA LEU A 984 53.45 13.19 -27.04
C LEU A 984 54.00 12.48 -28.28
N ASP A 985 55.31 12.16 -28.31
CA ASP A 985 56.00 11.68 -29.52
C ASP A 985 55.41 10.35 -30.02
N ARG A 986 55.01 9.49 -29.07
CA ARG A 986 54.45 8.16 -29.32
C ARG A 986 52.92 8.11 -29.27
N LEU A 987 52.23 9.24 -29.06
CA LEU A 987 50.76 9.23 -29.11
C LEU A 987 50.29 8.76 -30.50
N LYS A 988 49.26 7.93 -30.59
CA LYS A 988 48.75 7.42 -31.88
C LYS A 988 48.38 8.57 -32.82
N ALA A 989 48.63 8.38 -34.12
CA ALA A 989 48.54 9.44 -35.12
C ALA A 989 47.14 10.06 -35.25
N ASP A 990 46.09 9.29 -34.98
CA ASP A 990 44.68 9.71 -35.00
C ASP A 990 44.28 10.57 -33.79
N LEU A 991 44.97 10.41 -32.64
CA LEU A 991 44.71 11.19 -31.42
C LEU A 991 45.53 12.48 -31.32
N LYS A 992 46.66 12.58 -32.03
CA LYS A 992 47.52 13.78 -32.02
C LYS A 992 46.79 15.07 -32.36
N PRO A 993 45.96 15.16 -33.43
CA PRO A 993 45.22 16.38 -33.74
C PRO A 993 44.24 16.79 -32.65
N THR A 994 43.54 15.82 -32.04
CA THR A 994 42.57 16.06 -30.96
C THR A 994 43.25 16.63 -29.71
N VAL A 995 44.33 16.00 -29.25
CA VAL A 995 45.10 16.48 -28.07
C VAL A 995 45.72 17.85 -28.34
N GLN A 996 46.24 18.09 -29.55
CA GLN A 996 46.79 19.40 -29.92
C GLN A 996 45.73 20.50 -29.95
N GLY A 997 44.53 20.20 -30.48
CA GLY A 997 43.39 21.11 -30.43
C GLY A 997 43.01 21.44 -28.99
N GLN A 998 42.82 20.41 -28.17
CA GLN A 998 42.45 20.56 -26.76
C GLN A 998 43.49 21.33 -25.92
N LEU A 999 44.78 21.15 -26.18
CA LEU A 999 45.86 21.91 -25.52
C LEU A 999 45.89 23.38 -25.96
N THR A 1000 45.55 23.64 -27.23
CA THR A 1000 45.40 25.00 -27.75
C THR A 1000 44.24 25.72 -27.07
N ASP A 1001 43.09 25.06 -26.96
CA ASP A 1001 41.92 25.59 -26.27
C ASP A 1001 42.21 25.86 -24.79
N LEU A 1002 42.89 24.93 -24.11
CA LEU A 1002 43.32 25.12 -22.72
C LEU A 1002 44.26 26.34 -22.56
N THR A 1003 45.22 26.51 -23.48
CA THR A 1003 46.12 27.67 -23.47
C THR A 1003 45.33 28.97 -23.66
N GLN A 1004 44.39 28.99 -24.60
CA GLN A 1004 43.55 30.14 -24.85
C GLN A 1004 42.65 30.48 -23.66
N LEU A 1005 42.13 29.48 -22.92
CA LEU A 1005 41.35 29.70 -21.69
C LEU A 1005 42.20 30.33 -20.58
N LEU A 1006 43.44 29.88 -20.41
CA LEU A 1006 44.34 30.35 -19.35
C LEU A 1006 44.95 31.73 -19.64
N ASP A 1007 45.07 32.12 -20.91
CA ASP A 1007 45.63 33.42 -21.32
C ASP A 1007 44.62 34.58 -21.23
N GLN A 1008 43.36 34.31 -20.87
CA GLN A 1008 42.34 35.35 -20.67
C GLN A 1008 42.64 36.21 -19.45
N GLU A 1009 42.29 37.50 -19.49
CA GLU A 1009 42.46 38.43 -18.36
C GLU A 1009 41.70 37.97 -17.10
N ARG A 1010 40.58 37.26 -17.30
CA ARG A 1010 39.83 36.52 -16.26
C ARG A 1010 39.51 35.12 -16.79
N PRO A 1011 40.34 34.11 -16.52
CA PRO A 1011 40.16 32.78 -17.09
C PRO A 1011 38.93 32.08 -16.49
N ASP A 1012 38.17 31.37 -17.32
CA ASP A 1012 37.15 30.42 -16.88
C ASP A 1012 37.83 29.18 -16.28
N LEU A 1013 37.97 29.20 -14.96
CA LEU A 1013 38.67 28.16 -14.21
C LEU A 1013 37.93 26.82 -14.28
N VAL A 1014 36.60 26.82 -14.38
CA VAL A 1014 35.80 25.58 -14.46
C VAL A 1014 36.03 24.92 -15.82
N ALA A 1015 35.93 25.69 -16.91
CA ALA A 1015 36.21 25.19 -18.25
C ALA A 1015 37.66 24.68 -18.37
N ALA A 1016 38.64 25.42 -17.80
CA ALA A 1016 40.04 25.00 -17.79
C ALA A 1016 40.25 23.71 -17.01
N ALA A 1017 39.64 23.54 -15.84
CA ALA A 1017 39.75 22.33 -15.03
C ALA A 1017 39.16 21.10 -15.73
N ASN A 1018 37.97 21.24 -16.33
CA ASN A 1018 37.35 20.17 -17.13
C ASN A 1018 38.21 19.79 -18.34
N GLN A 1019 38.82 20.77 -19.00
CA GLN A 1019 39.71 20.53 -20.14
C GLN A 1019 41.00 19.81 -19.72
N VAL A 1020 41.56 20.16 -18.56
CA VAL A 1020 42.70 19.46 -17.97
C VAL A 1020 42.33 17.99 -17.67
N GLU A 1021 41.21 17.73 -17.01
CA GLU A 1021 40.78 16.36 -16.68
C GLU A 1021 40.53 15.50 -17.94
N ALA A 1022 39.95 16.09 -18.99
CA ALA A 1022 39.76 15.41 -20.27
C ALA A 1022 41.10 15.06 -20.94
N LEU A 1023 42.06 15.99 -20.95
CA LEU A 1023 43.40 15.76 -21.50
C LEU A 1023 44.18 14.71 -20.69
N GLU A 1024 44.16 14.80 -19.35
CA GLU A 1024 44.79 13.80 -18.49
C GLU A 1024 44.22 12.41 -18.74
N THR A 1025 42.90 12.27 -18.83
CA THR A 1025 42.24 10.98 -19.11
C THR A 1025 42.74 10.35 -20.41
N ILE A 1026 42.92 11.16 -21.47
CA ILE A 1026 43.46 10.67 -22.75
C ILE A 1026 44.95 10.31 -22.62
N LEU A 1027 45.73 11.11 -21.92
CA LEU A 1027 47.20 10.97 -21.84
C LEU A 1027 47.66 9.90 -20.84
N GLU A 1028 46.83 9.55 -19.85
CA GLU A 1028 47.12 8.49 -18.88
C GLU A 1028 46.80 7.09 -19.41
N ASP A 1029 45.92 6.98 -20.42
CA ASP A 1029 45.61 5.70 -21.02
C ASP A 1029 46.76 5.24 -21.92
N ALA A 1030 47.57 4.31 -21.40
CA ALA A 1030 48.71 3.74 -22.11
C ALA A 1030 48.35 3.15 -23.49
N ARG A 1031 47.08 2.76 -23.73
CA ARG A 1031 46.60 2.25 -25.03
C ARG A 1031 46.58 3.32 -26.11
N ASN A 1032 46.70 4.60 -25.75
CA ASN A 1032 46.74 5.72 -26.69
C ASN A 1032 48.14 5.96 -27.28
N TYR A 1033 49.16 5.18 -26.91
CA TYR A 1033 50.55 5.32 -27.37
C TYR A 1033 51.04 4.10 -28.19
N GLU A 1034 51.89 4.33 -29.19
CA GLU A 1034 52.57 3.32 -30.03
C GLU A 1034 53.63 2.55 -29.23
N PRO A 1035 53.83 1.21 -29.33
CA PRO A 1035 54.76 0.43 -28.50
C PRO A 1035 56.27 0.79 -28.61
N LEU A 1036 57.09 0.52 -27.58
CA LEU A 1036 58.57 0.73 -27.60
C LEU A 1036 59.31 -0.47 -28.20
N THR A 1037 60.30 -0.23 -29.06
CA THR A 1037 61.29 -1.24 -29.48
C THR A 1037 62.71 -0.75 -29.21
N GLN A 1038 63.49 -1.46 -28.36
CA GLN A 1038 64.95 -1.25 -28.30
C GLN A 1038 65.75 -2.51 -27.87
N THR A 1039 66.90 -2.70 -28.52
CA THR A 1039 67.89 -3.81 -28.42
C THR A 1039 68.97 -3.58 -27.32
N ARG A 1040 69.36 -4.63 -26.57
CA ARG A 1040 70.36 -4.75 -25.44
C ARG A 1040 71.81 -5.13 -25.91
N PRO A 1041 72.88 -5.38 -25.07
CA PRO A 1041 73.16 -5.33 -23.59
C PRO A 1041 74.52 -4.58 -23.22
N ASP A 1042 75.10 -4.44 -22.00
CA ASP A 1042 75.64 -5.41 -21.01
C ASP A 1042 75.75 -4.86 -19.54
N GLU A 1043 75.26 -5.66 -18.58
CA GLU A 1043 75.54 -5.84 -17.12
C GLU A 1043 75.72 -4.63 -16.15
N GLY A 1044 74.99 -4.50 -15.02
CA GLY A 1044 74.02 -5.41 -14.40
C GLY A 1044 73.33 -4.90 -13.11
N VAL A 1045 72.33 -5.69 -12.70
CA VAL A 1045 71.50 -5.75 -11.46
C VAL A 1045 70.39 -4.68 -11.32
N ARG A 1046 69.12 -4.96 -10.98
CA ARG A 1046 68.17 -6.12 -11.04
C ARG A 1046 66.81 -5.45 -10.80
N ASP A 1047 65.90 -5.46 -11.78
CA ASP A 1047 64.54 -4.93 -11.63
C ASP A 1047 63.53 -6.05 -11.36
N LEU A 1048 62.66 -5.81 -10.38
CA LEU A 1048 61.46 -6.61 -10.10
C LEU A 1048 60.38 -6.20 -11.12
N ILE A 1049 60.09 -7.07 -12.08
CA ILE A 1049 58.96 -6.91 -13.02
C ILE A 1049 57.71 -7.47 -12.35
N LEU A 1050 56.68 -6.64 -12.22
CA LEU A 1050 55.32 -7.05 -11.88
C LEU A 1050 54.55 -7.20 -13.21
N GLU A 1051 54.36 -8.43 -13.67
CA GLU A 1051 53.54 -8.72 -14.86
C GLU A 1051 52.06 -8.68 -14.49
N LYS A 1052 51.28 -7.84 -15.19
CA LYS A 1052 49.82 -7.81 -15.07
C LYS A 1052 49.20 -8.72 -16.14
N PRO A 1053 48.17 -9.52 -15.80
CA PRO A 1053 47.48 -10.37 -16.76
C PRO A 1053 46.70 -9.56 -17.80
N GLU A 1054 46.64 -10.07 -19.04
CA GLU A 1054 45.83 -9.49 -20.11
C GLU A 1054 44.56 -10.32 -20.30
N LEU A 1055 43.37 -9.69 -20.34
CA LEU A 1055 42.09 -10.38 -20.51
C LEU A 1055 41.61 -10.25 -21.97
N LEU A 1056 41.31 -11.38 -22.60
CA LEU A 1056 40.79 -11.50 -23.97
C LEU A 1056 39.38 -12.06 -23.95
N ILE A 1057 38.51 -11.58 -24.85
CA ILE A 1057 37.16 -12.15 -25.05
C ILE A 1057 37.15 -12.97 -26.33
N GLU A 1058 36.88 -14.27 -26.22
CA GLU A 1058 36.74 -15.19 -27.35
C GLU A 1058 35.29 -15.70 -27.45
N ALA A 1059 34.73 -15.72 -28.66
CA ALA A 1059 33.38 -16.23 -28.90
C ALA A 1059 33.44 -17.70 -29.34
N GLU A 1060 32.67 -18.55 -28.67
CA GLU A 1060 32.47 -19.96 -28.98
C GLU A 1060 31.00 -20.21 -29.36
N GLU A 1061 30.77 -20.95 -30.44
CA GLU A 1061 29.43 -21.37 -30.83
C GLU A 1061 28.98 -22.56 -29.99
N ILE A 1062 27.75 -22.50 -29.46
CA ILE A 1062 27.13 -23.60 -28.72
C ILE A 1062 26.26 -24.40 -29.71
N PRO A 1063 26.63 -25.63 -30.10
CA PRO A 1063 25.81 -26.41 -31.01
C PRO A 1063 24.48 -26.78 -30.33
N PHE A 1064 23.41 -26.85 -31.11
CA PHE A 1064 22.14 -27.38 -30.63
C PHE A 1064 22.09 -28.90 -30.73
N GLU A 1065 21.28 -29.55 -29.89
CA GLU A 1065 21.06 -30.99 -29.95
C GLU A 1065 19.82 -31.34 -30.79
N SER A 1066 19.83 -32.51 -31.41
CA SER A 1066 18.68 -33.01 -32.19
C SER A 1066 17.94 -34.09 -31.40
N GLN A 1067 16.75 -33.76 -30.94
CA GLN A 1067 15.88 -34.66 -30.20
C GLN A 1067 14.82 -35.26 -31.13
N THR A 1068 14.59 -36.56 -30.97
CA THR A 1068 13.59 -37.29 -31.76
C THR A 1068 12.46 -37.75 -30.83
N ARG A 1069 11.22 -37.31 -31.11
CA ARG A 1069 10.04 -37.61 -30.29
C ARG A 1069 9.07 -38.52 -31.06
N GLU A 1070 8.62 -39.59 -30.42
CA GLU A 1070 7.61 -40.46 -31.03
C GLU A 1070 6.24 -39.79 -31.05
N ASN A 1071 5.58 -39.79 -32.21
CA ASN A 1071 4.23 -39.28 -32.39
C ASN A 1071 3.30 -40.43 -32.83
N LYS A 1072 2.33 -40.75 -31.98
CA LYS A 1072 1.39 -41.88 -32.17
C LYS A 1072 0.34 -41.62 -33.24
N ASP A 1073 0.21 -40.38 -33.70
CA ASP A 1073 -0.74 -39.97 -34.74
C ASP A 1073 -0.07 -39.91 -36.13
N LEU A 1074 1.27 -39.84 -36.16
CA LEU A 1074 2.08 -39.87 -37.37
C LEU A 1074 2.38 -41.32 -37.78
N ALA A 1075 2.30 -41.64 -39.08
CA ALA A 1075 2.43 -43.02 -39.57
C ALA A 1075 3.83 -43.60 -39.32
N LYS A 1076 3.94 -44.88 -38.97
CA LYS A 1076 5.24 -45.54 -38.74
C LYS A 1076 6.14 -45.45 -39.97
N GLY A 1077 7.20 -44.65 -39.88
CA GLY A 1077 8.16 -44.37 -40.96
C GLY A 1077 8.17 -42.93 -41.48
N GLU A 1078 7.21 -42.07 -41.09
CA GLU A 1078 7.24 -40.64 -41.40
C GLU A 1078 7.90 -39.83 -40.28
N SER A 1079 8.54 -38.71 -40.64
CA SER A 1079 9.12 -37.77 -39.69
C SER A 1079 8.89 -36.31 -40.10
N ARG A 1080 8.68 -35.41 -39.13
CA ARG A 1080 8.62 -33.96 -39.36
C ARG A 1080 9.37 -33.18 -38.28
N ILE A 1081 10.04 -32.10 -38.67
CA ILE A 1081 10.71 -31.20 -37.73
C ILE A 1081 9.64 -30.30 -37.10
N LEU A 1082 9.43 -30.45 -35.78
CA LEU A 1082 8.50 -29.66 -34.97
C LEU A 1082 9.14 -28.33 -34.54
N GLN A 1083 10.44 -28.34 -34.27
CA GLN A 1083 11.23 -27.16 -33.93
C GLN A 1083 12.58 -27.27 -34.61
N ALA A 1084 12.97 -26.26 -35.40
CA ALA A 1084 14.29 -26.22 -36.03
C ALA A 1084 15.33 -25.77 -35.01
N GLY A 1085 16.50 -26.42 -35.02
CA GLY A 1085 17.56 -26.08 -34.09
C GLY A 1085 18.32 -24.82 -34.49
N LYS A 1086 18.79 -24.06 -33.50
CA LYS A 1086 19.60 -22.85 -33.68
C LYS A 1086 20.82 -22.90 -32.78
N VAL A 1087 21.99 -22.62 -33.36
CA VAL A 1087 23.27 -22.60 -32.65
C VAL A 1087 23.31 -21.37 -31.73
N GLY A 1088 23.63 -21.60 -30.46
CA GLY A 1088 23.83 -20.55 -29.46
C GLY A 1088 25.25 -19.98 -29.53
N ARG A 1089 25.56 -19.02 -28.66
CA ARG A 1089 26.84 -18.34 -28.61
C ARG A 1089 27.25 -18.07 -27.17
N ARG A 1090 28.47 -18.48 -26.81
CA ARG A 1090 29.10 -18.25 -25.50
C ARG A 1090 30.30 -17.33 -25.69
N LEU A 1091 30.44 -16.34 -24.82
CA LEU A 1091 31.63 -15.48 -24.77
C LEU A 1091 32.48 -15.92 -23.58
N LYS A 1092 33.76 -16.21 -23.84
CA LYS A 1092 34.76 -16.61 -22.84
C LYS A 1092 35.71 -15.46 -22.58
N LEU A 1093 35.89 -15.13 -21.32
CA LEU A 1093 36.88 -14.21 -20.83
C LEU A 1093 38.14 -15.01 -20.45
N ILE A 1094 39.19 -14.91 -21.26
CA ILE A 1094 40.45 -15.61 -21.12
C ILE A 1094 41.50 -14.65 -20.56
N GLU A 1095 42.03 -14.94 -19.38
CA GLU A 1095 43.22 -14.30 -18.85
C GLU A 1095 44.46 -14.98 -19.41
N VAL A 1096 45.24 -14.20 -20.14
CA VAL A 1096 46.51 -14.61 -20.72
C VAL A 1096 47.63 -14.10 -19.84
N ARG A 1097 48.44 -15.05 -19.35
CA ARG A 1097 49.66 -14.80 -18.57
C ARG A 1097 50.85 -15.41 -19.31
N GLN A 1098 51.99 -14.76 -19.24
CA GLN A 1098 53.25 -15.29 -19.77
C GLN A 1098 54.03 -15.89 -18.60
N GLU A 1099 54.20 -17.21 -18.57
CA GLU A 1099 55.12 -17.84 -17.62
C GLU A 1099 56.26 -18.51 -18.39
N GLU A 1100 57.50 -18.17 -18.02
CA GLU A 1100 58.74 -18.70 -18.62
C GLU A 1100 58.81 -18.58 -20.17
N GLY A 1101 58.16 -17.56 -20.74
CA GLY A 1101 58.14 -17.32 -22.19
C GLY A 1101 57.20 -18.24 -22.97
N LYS A 1102 56.26 -18.91 -22.28
CA LYS A 1102 55.11 -19.58 -22.89
C LYS A 1102 53.81 -18.91 -22.45
N GLU A 1103 52.94 -18.69 -23.43
CA GLU A 1103 51.61 -18.14 -23.21
C GLU A 1103 50.72 -19.17 -22.52
N ILE A 1104 50.28 -18.85 -21.30
CA ILE A 1104 49.31 -19.64 -20.53
C ILE A 1104 47.99 -18.88 -20.57
N ARG A 1105 46.99 -19.47 -21.25
CA ARG A 1105 45.65 -18.93 -21.42
C ARG A 1105 44.71 -19.63 -20.44
N THR A 1106 44.09 -18.87 -19.55
CA THR A 1106 43.20 -19.38 -18.50
C THR A 1106 41.81 -18.76 -18.66
N GLU A 1107 40.77 -19.55 -18.90
CA GLU A 1107 39.38 -19.06 -18.88
C GLU A 1107 39.03 -18.63 -17.45
N VAL A 1108 38.77 -17.35 -17.25
CA VAL A 1108 38.44 -16.76 -15.94
C VAL A 1108 36.95 -16.73 -15.73
N ASP A 1109 36.19 -16.42 -16.79
CA ASP A 1109 34.74 -16.41 -16.75
C ASP A 1109 34.19 -16.66 -18.16
N ALA A 1110 32.94 -17.10 -18.26
CA ALA A 1110 32.30 -17.27 -19.56
C ALA A 1110 30.79 -17.30 -19.44
N PHE A 1111 30.13 -16.41 -20.17
CA PHE A 1111 28.68 -16.26 -20.14
C PHE A 1111 28.06 -16.53 -21.51
N VAL A 1112 26.87 -17.11 -21.50
CA VAL A 1112 26.13 -17.44 -22.72
C VAL A 1112 25.42 -16.17 -23.19
N GLU A 1113 25.81 -15.68 -24.35
CA GLU A 1113 25.22 -14.49 -24.98
C GLU A 1113 23.88 -14.84 -25.62
N VAL A 1114 23.77 -16.04 -26.21
CA VAL A 1114 22.54 -16.59 -26.78
C VAL A 1114 22.51 -18.10 -26.55
N ASP A 1115 21.46 -18.62 -25.91
CA ASP A 1115 21.33 -20.07 -25.70
C ASP A 1115 21.12 -20.84 -27.02
N ALA A 1116 21.66 -22.05 -27.12
CA ALA A 1116 21.36 -22.94 -28.24
C ALA A 1116 19.94 -23.49 -28.11
N GLN A 1117 19.21 -23.54 -29.22
CA GLN A 1117 17.85 -24.06 -29.28
C GLN A 1117 17.85 -25.41 -29.97
N ASP A 1118 17.44 -26.47 -29.27
CA ASP A 1118 17.42 -27.83 -29.81
C ASP A 1118 16.45 -28.01 -30.98
N GLN A 1119 16.85 -28.87 -31.92
CA GLN A 1119 15.97 -29.33 -33.00
C GLN A 1119 15.11 -30.49 -32.50
N ILE A 1120 13.79 -30.37 -32.59
CA ILE A 1120 12.86 -31.45 -32.23
C ILE A 1120 12.24 -32.02 -33.50
N THR A 1121 12.47 -33.30 -33.75
CA THR A 1121 11.90 -34.05 -34.89
C THR A 1121 10.92 -35.09 -34.37
N GLU A 1122 9.66 -35.02 -34.79
CA GLU A 1122 8.68 -36.06 -34.48
C GLU A 1122 8.79 -37.21 -35.49
N VAL A 1123 8.78 -38.46 -35.01
CA VAL A 1123 8.74 -39.69 -35.82
C VAL A 1123 7.49 -40.48 -35.50
N GLY A 1124 6.82 -40.96 -36.54
CA GLY A 1124 5.57 -41.70 -36.40
C GLY A 1124 5.77 -43.09 -35.83
N THR A 1125 4.90 -43.47 -34.90
CA THR A 1125 4.86 -44.82 -34.31
C THR A 1125 3.53 -45.53 -34.53
N LYS A 1126 2.61 -44.90 -35.27
CA LYS A 1126 1.32 -45.50 -35.63
C LYS A 1126 1.54 -46.69 -36.57
N GLU A 1127 1.60 -47.90 -36.00
CA GLU A 1127 1.57 -49.14 -36.76
C GLU A 1127 0.24 -49.25 -37.48
N ALA A 1128 0.29 -49.58 -38.78
CA ALA A 1128 -0.91 -49.87 -39.54
C ALA A 1128 -1.63 -51.06 -38.89
N GLU A 1129 -2.85 -50.82 -38.40
CA GLU A 1129 -3.70 -51.88 -37.88
C GLU A 1129 -3.90 -52.95 -38.97
N LYS A 1130 -3.43 -54.17 -38.67
CA LYS A 1130 -3.81 -55.37 -39.40
C LYS A 1130 -5.29 -55.63 -39.16
N SER A 1131 -6.12 -55.26 -40.14
CA SER A 1131 -7.49 -55.76 -40.23
C SER A 1131 -7.52 -57.30 -40.21
N PRO A 1132 -8.52 -57.90 -39.56
CA PRO A 1132 -8.58 -59.34 -39.34
C PRO A 1132 -8.80 -60.14 -40.62
N LEU A 1133 -8.19 -61.33 -40.63
CA LEU A 1133 -8.44 -62.43 -41.54
C LEU A 1133 -9.95 -62.70 -41.69
N ILE A 1134 -10.49 -62.45 -42.89
CA ILE A 1134 -11.65 -63.15 -43.42
C ILE A 1134 -11.15 -64.07 -44.53
N ALA A 1135 -11.59 -65.32 -44.48
CA ALA A 1135 -11.25 -66.36 -45.43
C ALA A 1135 -11.97 -66.19 -46.79
N ASP A 1136 -11.25 -66.67 -47.81
CA ASP A 1136 -11.66 -67.19 -49.12
C ASP A 1136 -12.02 -66.28 -50.33
N MET A 1137 -11.17 -66.47 -51.37
CA MET A 1137 -11.48 -66.69 -52.81
C MET A 1137 -11.48 -65.48 -53.80
N PRO A 1138 -11.15 -65.67 -55.11
CA PRO A 1138 -9.88 -65.18 -55.69
C PRO A 1138 -9.96 -64.31 -56.98
N THR A 1139 -8.86 -63.55 -57.26
CA THR A 1139 -8.25 -63.16 -58.58
C THR A 1139 -9.09 -62.41 -59.67
N PRO A 1140 -8.49 -61.88 -60.76
CA PRO A 1140 -7.38 -60.91 -60.90
C PRO A 1140 -7.75 -59.78 -61.91
N THR A 1141 -6.94 -58.70 -62.03
CA THR A 1141 -6.45 -58.04 -63.29
C THR A 1141 -6.17 -56.53 -63.16
N THR A 1142 -4.88 -56.19 -63.25
CA THR A 1142 -4.32 -55.02 -63.97
C THR A 1142 -4.73 -55.05 -65.46
N PRO A 1143 -4.56 -54.01 -66.34
CA PRO A 1143 -3.51 -52.97 -66.31
C PRO A 1143 -3.83 -51.55 -66.95
N VAL A 1144 -2.93 -50.59 -66.71
CA VAL A 1144 -2.24 -49.68 -67.70
C VAL A 1144 -3.00 -48.55 -68.43
N THR A 1145 -2.65 -47.30 -68.02
CA THR A 1145 -2.12 -46.13 -68.82
C THR A 1145 -3.00 -45.60 -70.00
N PRO A 1146 -2.67 -44.49 -70.73
CA PRO A 1146 -1.65 -43.47 -70.53
C PRO A 1146 -2.05 -41.99 -70.83
N SER A 1147 -1.25 -41.07 -70.24
CA SER A 1147 -0.57 -39.92 -70.87
C SER A 1147 -1.36 -38.85 -71.66
N LYS A 1148 -1.12 -37.59 -71.27
CA LYS A 1148 -0.34 -36.55 -71.99
C LYS A 1148 -1.06 -35.20 -72.21
N MET A 1149 -0.23 -34.16 -72.06
CA MET A 1149 -0.26 -32.83 -72.71
C MET A 1149 -1.04 -31.69 -72.04
N GLN A 1150 -0.27 -30.84 -71.35
CA GLN A 1150 -0.22 -29.36 -71.49
C GLN A 1150 -0.14 -28.94 -72.98
N PRO A 1151 -0.47 -27.70 -73.41
CA PRO A 1151 0.03 -26.44 -72.83
C PRO A 1151 -0.90 -25.19 -72.91
N GLU A 1152 -0.71 -24.23 -71.99
CA GLU A 1152 -0.24 -22.84 -72.22
C GLU A 1152 -1.31 -21.80 -72.64
N VAL A 1153 -1.21 -20.58 -72.09
CA VAL A 1153 -0.71 -19.39 -72.83
C VAL A 1153 -1.11 -18.09 -72.08
N MET A 1154 -0.08 -17.36 -71.63
CA MET A 1154 0.15 -15.88 -71.66
C MET A 1154 -0.76 -14.88 -70.92
N THR A 1155 -0.30 -13.73 -70.39
CA THR A 1155 0.98 -13.12 -69.93
C THR A 1155 0.69 -11.64 -69.57
N LEU A 1156 1.68 -10.97 -68.93
CA LEU A 1156 2.00 -9.51 -68.90
C LEU A 1156 1.36 -8.71 -67.74
N SER A 1157 2.14 -8.35 -66.71
CA SER A 1157 3.08 -7.19 -66.57
C SER A 1157 2.33 -5.87 -66.40
N GLN A 1158 2.70 -4.85 -65.63
CA GLN A 1158 3.80 -4.48 -64.73
C GLN A 1158 3.38 -3.07 -64.23
N ALA A 1159 3.74 -2.64 -63.02
CA ALA A 1159 4.20 -1.27 -62.73
C ALA A 1159 4.41 -1.07 -61.23
N GLU A 1160 5.45 -0.31 -60.94
CA GLU A 1160 6.07 -0.06 -59.65
C GLU A 1160 5.40 1.06 -58.83
N ASP A 1161 5.77 1.06 -57.55
CA ASP A 1161 6.28 2.19 -56.75
C ASP A 1161 5.35 2.94 -55.78
N LYS A 1162 5.81 2.92 -54.51
CA LYS A 1162 5.60 3.83 -53.36
C LYS A 1162 4.17 3.89 -52.78
N LYS A 1163 3.96 3.74 -51.48
CA LYS A 1163 4.75 4.21 -50.32
C LYS A 1163 4.38 3.39 -49.08
#